data_AF-N4TUQ0-F1
#
_entry.id   AF-N4TUQ0-F1
#
_cell.length_a   1.000
_cell.length_b   1.000
_cell.length_c   1.000
_cell.angle_alpha   90.00
_cell.angle_beta   90.00
_cell.angle_gamma   90.00
#
_symmetry.space_group_name_H-M   'P 1'
#
loop_
_entity.id
_entity.type
_entity.pdbx_description
1 polymer ?
#
loop_
_entity_poly.entity_id
_entity_poly.type
_entity_poly.pdbx_seq_one_letter_code
_entity_poly.pdbx_strand_id
1 'polypeptide(L)'
;MLPSQRSKKKFHHKSKNGCSNCKRRKVKCDELQPRCTNCTRFHLECQYDIHPVVPASSLAAAPIAPVKPGRGRPRKNWSSQAQDSSLRSHFQSEPRESPQSPETELNMAQAELLRQFIIFTGPNLGGSDDPNHPIVQFWSRDATLLAASYPYLLHLCLSLAAYHLAFLASNNSLKRSRYIALAKDHFSVGLIQTNEALTQIDASNCGSLSLSLARGTRLIRQLFEEKVLFSGLTEALGSGKAPPDDPRPTYICEGFARVDWTVSVGKLRDLIVSDALPRNDVFVRSLETLTNIYEATFGSEDGCIRCPLHYKMVLIWVYMMEDTFIDCLQTKDPVALLLLAYYAPLVQTVKRAWFLHDWADHILLVCKNQRCYEGLPSKTIRIMLPLGFAPELIDQAQVNSQNYQLKDEAAQNNMVSNLHQLETPGNLDKSTTDLRAKSHDIDKHWRDENEHELQHEWLGCKLVHILETVPEKWSAIWSSYAYKQRLATIPIDVGPSRLLWRGSLIKTRPAASSCYKTNPFDSPLKCNAVEAKWTQSMFHANLPESISSALYANNSCLPPGAQGYSKTVGCHLGGYPSYVVNATSDEQIALAVKWASERNIRIVVKGTGHDLCGRSSGAHSLSIWTRHMQRVKFDPNWIVPGTNKTDTVLIAASGLTYGDAVGHALKHGHVIVSGNDATVGLGGHIQGGGHGPLSSTFGLAADNIYQVRVVTTQGHIVTADTTQNQDLLWAIRGGGAGQYGIVTEYVLKAYPAPSVIETGFAISPRGNTSAAYEATWNAFSELLRLLPDLMDAGLAGAAVVQGNHKAGISISQGFYAFNKSQTATKNLAQMAIDRVHAFTGNDSSILSVVASNTTVYPTYKGFFEALNAGGSNQAGAYSMPSSRLLGRRETSEISQKRLISYLKRMLTNPDPEGSGMVVIGLQGGPGPANTPRSMQGALLPAWRSTYLHTMSYSLTLDTTLTPAETLAKGARDLNDSKEKLWQEWAPDTGAYMNEANPYNPSFKKDFYGVFYSRLLAVKEKYDPTQSLWVLSGVGSDAWDYSLDTGKLCRRI
;
A
#
# COMPACT_ATOMS: atom_id res chain seq x y z
N MET A 1 -10.51 57.02 22.13
CA MET A 1 -10.00 58.11 21.24
C MET A 1 -9.95 57.60 19.80
N LEU A 2 -9.99 58.50 18.81
CA LEU A 2 -10.47 58.23 17.43
C LEU A 2 -9.43 57.57 16.47
N PRO A 3 -9.83 57.06 15.28
CA PRO A 3 -9.19 55.92 14.60
C PRO A 3 -8.68 56.15 13.16
N SER A 4 -7.90 55.21 12.61
CA SER A 4 -7.58 55.02 11.16
C SER A 4 -6.60 53.82 11.00
N GLN A 5 -6.61 52.92 10.01
CA GLN A 5 -7.48 52.63 8.86
C GLN A 5 -7.34 51.14 8.44
N ARG A 6 -8.42 50.50 7.97
CA ARG A 6 -8.36 49.19 7.27
C ARG A 6 -7.82 49.37 5.85
N SER A 7 -6.85 48.56 5.42
CA SER A 7 -6.41 48.53 4.02
C SER A 7 -7.47 47.84 3.14
N LYS A 8 -8.21 48.63 2.36
CA LYS A 8 -9.13 48.12 1.32
C LYS A 8 -8.31 47.38 0.24
N LYS A 9 -8.72 46.16 -0.13
CA LYS A 9 -8.27 45.53 -1.39
C LYS A 9 -8.63 46.46 -2.55
N LYS A 10 -7.63 47.09 -3.18
CA LYS A 10 -7.83 47.87 -4.40
C LYS A 10 -8.19 46.93 -5.56
N PHE A 11 -9.36 47.12 -6.15
CA PHE A 11 -9.63 46.56 -7.47
C PHE A 11 -8.72 47.27 -8.48
N HIS A 12 -7.83 46.53 -9.13
CA HIS A 12 -6.96 47.09 -10.15
C HIS A 12 -7.69 47.17 -11.49
N HIS A 13 -7.82 48.39 -12.03
CA HIS A 13 -8.17 48.58 -13.44
C HIS A 13 -7.16 47.83 -14.32
N LYS A 14 -7.67 46.99 -15.22
CA LYS A 14 -6.86 46.32 -16.24
C LYS A 14 -6.22 47.40 -17.12
N SER A 15 -4.90 47.37 -17.30
CA SER A 15 -4.28 48.26 -18.27
C SER A 15 -4.61 47.75 -19.68
N LYS A 16 -5.11 48.63 -20.55
CA LYS A 16 -5.56 48.24 -21.91
C LYS A 16 -4.39 47.72 -22.75
N ASN A 17 -3.21 48.30 -22.55
CA ASN A 17 -2.03 48.08 -23.39
C ASN A 17 -1.02 47.10 -22.77
N GLY A 18 -1.35 46.48 -21.62
CA GLY A 18 -0.49 45.51 -20.96
C GLY A 18 -0.18 44.28 -21.83
N CYS A 19 0.98 43.65 -21.60
CA CYS A 19 1.39 42.48 -22.37
C CYS A 19 0.44 41.28 -22.18
N SER A 20 0.40 40.40 -23.18
CA SER A 20 -0.51 39.25 -23.27
C SER A 20 -0.42 38.33 -22.04
N ASN A 21 0.79 38.08 -21.54
CA ASN A 21 1.03 37.25 -20.35
C ASN A 21 0.55 37.90 -19.04
N CYS A 22 0.73 39.21 -18.85
CA CYS A 22 0.16 39.91 -17.68
C CYS A 22 -1.37 39.96 -17.74
N LYS A 23 -1.96 40.21 -18.92
CA LYS A 23 -3.40 40.14 -19.16
C LYS A 23 -3.97 38.75 -18.82
N ARG A 24 -3.34 37.68 -19.33
CA ARG A 24 -3.74 36.28 -19.08
C ARG A 24 -3.64 35.90 -17.60
N ARG A 25 -2.57 36.32 -16.91
CA ARG A 25 -2.37 36.12 -15.47
C ARG A 25 -3.21 37.06 -14.58
N LYS A 26 -3.99 37.98 -15.17
CA LYS A 26 -4.82 38.98 -14.48
C LYS A 26 -4.04 39.87 -13.48
N VAL A 27 -2.76 40.16 -13.78
CA VAL A 27 -1.90 41.05 -12.99
C VAL A 27 -1.65 42.37 -13.73
N LYS A 28 -1.35 43.44 -12.99
CA LYS A 28 -1.04 44.74 -13.61
C LYS A 28 0.29 44.65 -14.39
N CYS A 29 0.26 45.04 -15.65
CA CYS A 29 1.46 45.28 -16.45
C CYS A 29 1.95 46.71 -16.19
N ASP A 30 3.26 46.91 -16.20
CA ASP A 30 3.94 48.22 -16.14
C ASP A 30 4.31 48.76 -17.53
N GLU A 31 3.98 48.02 -18.59
CA GLU A 31 4.04 48.45 -20.00
C GLU A 31 5.45 48.82 -20.55
N LEU A 32 6.50 48.56 -19.76
CA LEU A 32 7.89 48.67 -20.19
C LEU A 32 8.20 47.71 -21.36
N GLN A 33 8.83 48.24 -22.41
CA GLN A 33 9.30 47.50 -23.57
C GLN A 33 10.84 47.40 -23.56
N PRO A 34 11.44 46.30 -24.07
CA PRO A 34 10.78 45.16 -24.73
C PRO A 34 10.15 44.15 -23.76
N ARG A 35 10.46 44.17 -22.46
CA ARG A 35 9.87 43.24 -21.47
C ARG A 35 9.43 43.98 -20.21
N CYS A 36 8.20 43.72 -19.78
CA CYS A 36 7.60 44.27 -18.57
C CYS A 36 8.26 43.66 -17.32
N THR A 37 8.38 44.39 -16.20
CA THR A 37 9.13 43.91 -15.02
C THR A 37 8.54 42.61 -14.47
N ASN A 38 7.21 42.45 -14.56
CA ASN A 38 6.53 41.22 -14.16
C ASN A 38 6.84 40.02 -15.07
N CYS A 39 7.09 40.19 -16.36
CA CYS A 39 7.51 39.08 -17.22
C CYS A 39 8.99 38.76 -17.02
N THR A 40 9.84 39.77 -16.89
CA THR A 40 11.27 39.60 -16.58
C THR A 40 11.48 38.85 -15.25
N ARG A 41 10.80 39.26 -14.17
CA ARG A 41 10.91 38.65 -12.83
C ARG A 41 10.46 37.19 -12.77
N PHE A 42 9.55 36.77 -13.64
CA PHE A 42 9.06 35.39 -13.71
C PHE A 42 9.63 34.62 -14.92
N HIS A 43 10.65 35.17 -15.60
CA HIS A 43 11.27 34.63 -16.82
C HIS A 43 10.28 34.26 -17.95
N LEU A 44 9.11 34.92 -17.98
CA LEU A 44 8.08 34.70 -19.01
C LEU A 44 8.34 35.56 -20.24
N GLU A 45 7.95 35.05 -21.40
CA GLU A 45 7.94 35.82 -22.64
C GLU A 45 6.99 37.01 -22.54
N CYS A 46 7.40 38.18 -23.02
CA CYS A 46 6.63 39.42 -22.91
C CYS A 46 6.27 39.96 -24.29
N GLN A 47 5.11 39.56 -24.79
CA GLN A 47 4.58 40.05 -26.07
C GLN A 47 3.51 41.11 -25.83
N TYR A 48 3.66 42.26 -26.49
CA TYR A 48 2.64 43.29 -26.60
C TYR A 48 1.96 43.15 -27.96
N ASP A 49 0.63 43.29 -28.01
CA ASP A 49 -0.14 43.16 -29.24
C ASP A 49 0.09 44.42 -30.11
N ILE A 50 1.07 44.36 -31.03
CA ILE A 50 1.35 45.44 -31.97
C ILE A 50 0.32 45.40 -33.11
N HIS A 51 -0.70 46.26 -33.03
CA HIS A 51 -1.55 46.56 -34.18
C HIS A 51 -0.95 47.72 -35.00
N PRO A 52 -0.57 47.50 -36.28
CA PRO A 52 -0.16 48.60 -37.14
C PRO A 52 -1.36 49.49 -37.49
N VAL A 53 -1.13 50.80 -37.51
CA VAL A 53 -2.11 51.80 -37.96
C VAL A 53 -2.20 51.78 -39.48
N VAL A 54 -3.40 51.63 -40.03
CA VAL A 54 -3.73 51.93 -41.44
C VAL A 54 -5.05 52.71 -41.44
N PRO A 55 -5.15 53.87 -42.14
CA PRO A 55 -6.32 54.74 -42.03
C PRO A 55 -7.41 54.52 -43.11
N ALA A 56 -8.64 54.80 -42.67
CA ALA A 56 -9.81 55.31 -43.42
C ALA A 56 -10.67 54.40 -44.35
N SER A 57 -11.97 54.43 -43.98
CA SER A 57 -13.18 54.52 -44.82
C SER A 57 -13.78 53.32 -45.60
N SER A 58 -14.99 53.00 -45.15
CA SER A 58 -16.26 52.78 -45.90
C SER A 58 -16.55 51.50 -46.71
N LEU A 59 -17.52 50.77 -46.15
CA LEU A 59 -18.75 50.25 -46.77
C LEU A 59 -18.74 48.95 -47.62
N ALA A 60 -19.48 48.00 -47.04
CA ALA A 60 -20.60 47.25 -47.64
C ALA A 60 -20.38 45.81 -48.18
N ALA A 61 -21.39 45.01 -47.84
CA ALA A 61 -21.86 43.75 -48.44
C ALA A 61 -20.98 42.49 -48.35
N ALA A 62 -21.66 41.41 -47.94
CA ALA A 62 -21.20 40.02 -47.90
C ALA A 62 -21.69 39.27 -49.15
N PRO A 63 -21.61 37.93 -49.21
CA PRO A 63 -20.47 37.04 -48.99
C PRO A 63 -20.17 36.21 -50.27
N ILE A 64 -19.19 35.31 -50.23
CA ILE A 64 -19.21 33.92 -50.78
C ILE A 64 -17.78 33.34 -50.72
N ALA A 65 -17.65 32.05 -50.40
CA ALA A 65 -16.41 31.26 -50.45
C ALA A 65 -16.48 30.30 -51.67
N PRO A 66 -15.46 29.46 -52.02
CA PRO A 66 -14.19 29.18 -51.33
C PRO A 66 -12.96 29.06 -52.29
N VAL A 67 -11.94 28.30 -51.86
CA VAL A 67 -10.85 27.61 -52.62
C VAL A 67 -9.43 28.22 -52.54
N LYS A 68 -8.47 27.37 -52.11
CA LYS A 68 -7.00 27.54 -52.19
C LYS A 68 -6.47 26.79 -53.44
N PRO A 69 -5.27 27.07 -53.99
CA PRO A 69 -4.10 26.25 -53.58
C PRO A 69 -2.65 26.83 -53.80
N GLY A 70 -1.70 26.34 -53.00
CA GLY A 70 -0.25 26.23 -53.34
C GLY A 70 0.60 27.51 -53.43
N ARG A 71 1.94 27.48 -53.59
CA ARG A 71 3.02 26.46 -53.45
C ARG A 71 4.38 27.23 -53.43
N GLY A 72 5.47 26.71 -52.85
CA GLY A 72 6.84 27.16 -53.20
C GLY A 72 7.90 27.29 -52.09
N ARG A 73 9.14 26.86 -52.40
CA ARG A 73 10.46 26.95 -51.67
C ARG A 73 11.50 27.43 -52.76
N PRO A 74 12.85 27.62 -52.57
CA PRO A 74 13.73 27.46 -51.39
C PRO A 74 15.01 28.39 -51.21
N ARG A 75 15.64 28.30 -50.02
CA ARG A 75 17.12 28.29 -49.67
C ARG A 75 18.13 29.41 -50.12
N LYS A 76 18.99 29.88 -49.18
CA LYS A 76 20.45 29.51 -49.02
C LYS A 76 21.17 30.20 -47.82
N ASN A 77 22.38 29.71 -47.44
CA ASN A 77 23.26 30.12 -46.31
C ASN A 77 24.66 30.60 -46.79
N TRP A 78 25.48 31.21 -45.89
CA TRP A 78 26.95 31.07 -45.61
C TRP A 78 27.40 32.23 -44.63
N SER A 79 28.00 32.05 -43.43
CA SER A 79 29.43 31.83 -43.01
C SER A 79 30.37 33.09 -43.12
N SER A 80 31.43 33.37 -42.31
CA SER A 80 32.06 32.76 -41.09
C SER A 80 33.21 33.63 -40.50
N GLN A 81 33.59 33.45 -39.20
CA GLN A 81 34.88 33.83 -38.51
C GLN A 81 35.22 35.35 -38.28
N ALA A 82 35.49 35.87 -37.06
CA ALA A 82 36.70 35.87 -36.16
C ALA A 82 37.54 37.19 -36.28
N GLN A 83 38.43 37.68 -35.37
CA GLN A 83 38.94 37.31 -34.02
C GLN A 83 39.66 38.52 -33.28
N ASP A 84 39.92 38.41 -31.96
CA ASP A 84 41.00 39.07 -31.13
C ASP A 84 41.21 40.62 -31.04
N SER A 85 41.94 41.23 -30.06
CA SER A 85 42.16 41.02 -28.59
C SER A 85 42.99 42.16 -27.91
N SER A 86 42.89 42.34 -26.57
CA SER A 86 43.86 42.93 -25.56
C SER A 86 43.09 43.47 -24.30
N LEU A 87 43.24 43.05 -23.03
CA LEU A 87 44.38 42.94 -22.06
C LEU A 87 44.84 44.31 -21.50
N ARG A 88 45.02 44.61 -20.18
CA ARG A 88 44.97 43.96 -18.82
C ARG A 88 44.60 45.07 -17.77
N SER A 89 44.35 44.89 -16.46
CA SER A 89 44.93 44.00 -15.44
C SER A 89 44.05 43.73 -14.18
N HIS A 90 44.20 42.50 -13.67
CA HIS A 90 44.36 42.04 -12.26
C HIS A 90 43.50 42.57 -11.07
N PHE A 91 42.65 41.66 -10.55
CA PHE A 91 42.86 41.04 -9.23
C PHE A 91 42.41 39.56 -9.28
N GLN A 92 43.13 38.67 -8.59
CA GLN A 92 43.02 37.19 -8.68
C GLN A 92 42.06 36.63 -7.60
N SER A 93 41.03 35.84 -8.00
CA SER A 93 40.86 34.37 -7.80
C SER A 93 40.87 33.91 -6.33
N GLU A 94 39.91 33.10 -5.86
CA GLU A 94 39.58 31.78 -6.43
C GLU A 94 38.14 31.58 -6.96
N PRO A 95 37.91 30.61 -7.87
CA PRO A 95 36.66 30.47 -8.59
C PRO A 95 35.73 29.37 -8.05
N ARG A 96 34.44 29.70 -8.13
CA ARG A 96 33.29 28.79 -8.07
C ARG A 96 33.36 27.77 -9.21
N GLU A 97 33.46 26.48 -8.91
CA GLU A 97 33.37 25.44 -9.95
C GLU A 97 31.99 25.36 -10.59
N SER A 98 31.97 25.03 -11.87
CA SER A 98 30.80 24.57 -12.61
C SER A 98 30.31 23.21 -12.07
N PRO A 99 29.01 22.87 -12.21
CA PRO A 99 28.54 21.54 -11.84
C PRO A 99 29.25 20.48 -12.71
N GLN A 100 30.13 19.71 -12.08
CA GLN A 100 30.74 18.54 -12.70
C GLN A 100 29.69 17.44 -12.94
N SER A 101 29.99 16.54 -13.87
CA SER A 101 29.27 15.30 -14.14
C SER A 101 29.11 14.42 -12.88
N PRO A 102 28.12 13.50 -12.83
CA PRO A 102 28.05 12.52 -11.74
C PRO A 102 29.33 11.70 -11.67
N GLU A 103 29.76 11.40 -10.43
CA GLU A 103 31.09 10.87 -10.08
C GLU A 103 31.52 9.65 -10.91
N THR A 104 32.62 9.79 -11.64
CA THR A 104 33.33 8.72 -12.36
C THR A 104 34.57 8.21 -11.61
N GLU A 105 34.57 8.28 -10.28
CA GLU A 105 35.67 7.77 -9.44
C GLU A 105 35.32 6.45 -8.76
N LEU A 106 36.19 5.44 -8.92
CA LEU A 106 36.04 4.12 -8.31
C LEU A 106 36.32 4.21 -6.80
N ASN A 107 35.29 4.09 -5.97
CA ASN A 107 35.46 4.13 -4.52
C ASN A 107 35.93 2.79 -3.94
N MET A 108 36.45 2.81 -2.71
CA MET A 108 37.03 1.63 -2.04
C MET A 108 36.06 0.43 -1.94
N ALA A 109 34.75 0.68 -1.76
CA ALA A 109 33.76 -0.39 -1.73
C ALA A 109 33.52 -1.00 -3.12
N GLN A 110 33.54 -0.20 -4.19
CA GLN A 110 33.48 -0.72 -5.56
C GLN A 110 34.74 -1.51 -5.92
N ALA A 111 35.92 -1.09 -5.45
CA ALA A 111 37.17 -1.85 -5.63
C ALA A 111 37.14 -3.21 -4.90
N GLU A 112 36.62 -3.25 -3.66
CA GLU A 112 36.38 -4.48 -2.89
C GLU A 112 35.45 -5.44 -3.65
N LEU A 113 34.32 -4.93 -4.16
CA LEU A 113 33.34 -5.70 -4.92
C LEU A 113 33.87 -6.16 -6.29
N LEU A 114 34.65 -5.33 -7.00
CA LEU A 114 35.26 -5.70 -8.29
C LEU A 114 36.30 -6.81 -8.11
N ARG A 115 37.15 -6.71 -7.07
CA ARG A 115 38.08 -7.78 -6.68
C ARG A 115 37.33 -9.07 -6.36
N GLN A 116 36.25 -8.99 -5.58
CA GLN A 116 35.39 -10.14 -5.26
C GLN A 116 34.74 -10.74 -6.51
N PHE A 117 34.38 -9.92 -7.50
CA PHE A 117 33.85 -10.41 -8.76
C PHE A 117 34.90 -11.24 -9.51
N ILE A 118 36.08 -10.66 -9.76
CA ILE A 118 37.17 -11.29 -10.54
C ILE A 118 37.65 -12.60 -9.89
N ILE A 119 37.90 -12.60 -8.57
CA ILE A 119 38.61 -13.71 -7.90
C ILE A 119 37.67 -14.83 -7.46
N PHE A 120 36.43 -14.53 -7.06
CA PHE A 120 35.56 -15.52 -6.41
C PHE A 120 34.17 -15.67 -7.04
N THR A 121 33.56 -14.57 -7.47
CA THR A 121 32.18 -14.63 -8.01
C THR A 121 32.18 -15.14 -9.45
N GLY A 122 33.07 -14.63 -10.30
CA GLY A 122 33.23 -15.06 -11.68
C GLY A 122 33.56 -16.56 -11.83
N PRO A 123 34.54 -17.12 -11.09
CA PRO A 123 34.85 -18.55 -11.16
C PRO A 123 33.70 -19.43 -10.67
N ASN A 124 33.03 -19.06 -9.58
CA ASN A 124 31.86 -19.79 -9.07
C ASN A 124 30.68 -19.74 -10.07
N LEU A 125 30.47 -18.60 -10.75
CA LEU A 125 29.53 -18.48 -11.87
C LEU A 125 29.94 -19.31 -13.09
N GLY A 126 31.24 -19.53 -13.35
CA GLY A 126 31.72 -20.39 -14.44
C GLY A 126 31.49 -21.89 -14.20
N GLY A 127 31.59 -22.31 -12.93
CA GLY A 127 31.19 -23.64 -12.47
C GLY A 127 32.14 -24.78 -12.83
N SER A 128 33.43 -24.48 -12.91
CA SER A 128 34.49 -25.47 -13.08
C SER A 128 35.61 -25.18 -12.08
N ASP A 129 36.23 -26.24 -11.55
CA ASP A 129 37.37 -26.13 -10.64
C ASP A 129 38.69 -25.87 -11.40
N ASP A 130 38.66 -25.93 -12.74
CA ASP A 130 39.77 -25.55 -13.62
C ASP A 130 39.74 -24.03 -13.94
N PRO A 131 40.73 -23.24 -13.49
CA PRO A 131 40.81 -21.81 -13.78
C PRO A 131 41.08 -21.49 -15.26
N ASN A 132 41.54 -22.47 -16.05
CA ASN A 132 41.74 -22.32 -17.49
C ASN A 132 40.50 -22.67 -18.31
N HIS A 133 39.44 -23.20 -17.69
CA HIS A 133 38.21 -23.53 -18.39
C HIS A 133 37.65 -22.25 -19.06
N PRO A 134 37.37 -22.24 -20.38
CA PRO A 134 37.06 -21.01 -21.12
C PRO A 134 35.94 -20.15 -20.52
N ILE A 135 34.96 -20.79 -19.88
CA ILE A 135 33.86 -20.11 -19.19
C ILE A 135 34.24 -19.43 -17.86
N VAL A 136 35.25 -19.93 -17.14
CA VAL A 136 35.78 -19.29 -15.92
C VAL A 136 36.59 -18.07 -16.34
N GLN A 137 37.40 -18.20 -17.39
CA GLN A 137 38.07 -17.05 -18.02
C GLN A 137 37.06 -16.00 -18.50
N PHE A 138 35.96 -16.42 -19.15
CA PHE A 138 34.91 -15.50 -19.57
C PHE A 138 34.35 -14.66 -18.42
N TRP A 139 33.93 -15.29 -17.30
CA TRP A 139 33.32 -14.54 -16.19
C TRP A 139 34.33 -13.72 -15.37
N SER A 140 35.57 -14.18 -15.20
CA SER A 140 36.58 -13.46 -14.43
C SER A 140 37.28 -12.35 -15.22
N ARG A 141 37.54 -12.57 -16.51
CA ARG A 141 38.34 -11.69 -17.39
C ARG A 141 37.48 -10.98 -18.43
N ASP A 142 36.76 -11.71 -19.27
CA ASP A 142 36.15 -11.11 -20.46
C ASP A 142 34.90 -10.28 -20.13
N ALA A 143 34.08 -10.75 -19.19
CA ALA A 143 32.94 -10.01 -18.64
C ALA A 143 33.36 -8.76 -17.86
N THR A 144 34.55 -8.76 -17.23
CA THR A 144 35.07 -7.59 -16.50
C THR A 144 35.74 -6.57 -17.41
N LEU A 145 36.36 -7.02 -18.50
CA LEU A 145 36.79 -6.16 -19.61
C LEU A 145 35.59 -5.49 -20.30
N LEU A 146 34.52 -6.25 -20.59
CA LEU A 146 33.27 -5.69 -21.11
C LEU A 146 32.63 -4.70 -20.12
N ALA A 147 32.60 -5.03 -18.82
CA ALA A 147 32.11 -4.12 -17.78
C ALA A 147 32.88 -2.79 -17.73
N ALA A 148 34.20 -2.80 -17.96
CA ALA A 148 35.01 -1.58 -18.02
C ALA A 148 34.61 -0.65 -19.19
N SER A 149 34.04 -1.20 -20.27
CA SER A 149 33.50 -0.43 -21.40
C SER A 149 32.02 -0.02 -21.23
N TYR A 150 31.28 -0.66 -20.32
CA TYR A 150 29.83 -0.51 -20.18
C TYR A 150 29.40 -0.31 -18.71
N PRO A 151 29.16 0.95 -18.27
CA PRO A 151 28.87 1.27 -16.86
C PRO A 151 27.70 0.48 -16.24
N TYR A 152 26.67 0.20 -17.03
CA TYR A 152 25.52 -0.58 -16.59
C TYR A 152 25.92 -2.02 -16.22
N LEU A 153 26.81 -2.63 -17.01
CA LEU A 153 27.29 -3.99 -16.81
C LEU A 153 28.24 -4.06 -15.61
N LEU A 154 29.09 -3.05 -15.41
CA LEU A 154 29.89 -2.91 -14.19
C LEU A 154 29.03 -2.89 -12.93
N HIS A 155 27.94 -2.12 -12.92
CA HIS A 155 27.01 -2.11 -11.80
C HIS A 155 26.33 -3.48 -11.56
N LEU A 156 26.03 -4.25 -12.60
CA LEU A 156 25.50 -5.61 -12.45
C LEU A 156 26.56 -6.58 -11.89
N CYS A 157 27.81 -6.54 -12.35
CA CYS A 157 28.92 -7.32 -11.79
C CYS A 157 29.15 -7.00 -10.29
N LEU A 158 29.18 -5.71 -9.92
CA LEU A 158 29.34 -5.28 -8.53
C LEU A 158 28.18 -5.75 -7.64
N SER A 159 26.94 -5.76 -8.17
CA SER A 159 25.77 -6.28 -7.46
C SER A 159 25.88 -7.78 -7.15
N LEU A 160 26.28 -8.59 -8.14
CA LEU A 160 26.47 -10.03 -7.97
C LEU A 160 27.56 -10.34 -6.94
N ALA A 161 28.69 -9.62 -6.98
CA ALA A 161 29.76 -9.75 -5.98
C ALA A 161 29.30 -9.38 -4.57
N ALA A 162 28.45 -8.35 -4.43
CA ALA A 162 27.89 -7.94 -3.14
C ALA A 162 26.90 -8.98 -2.58
N TYR A 163 26.06 -9.60 -3.43
CA TYR A 163 25.23 -10.73 -3.00
C TYR A 163 26.06 -11.95 -2.58
N HIS A 164 27.14 -12.25 -3.30
CA HIS A 164 28.06 -13.33 -2.93
C HIS A 164 28.74 -13.08 -1.57
N LEU A 165 29.18 -11.85 -1.27
CA LEU A 165 29.70 -11.48 0.06
C LEU A 165 28.62 -11.52 1.14
N ALA A 166 27.38 -11.15 0.83
CA ALA A 166 26.26 -11.30 1.77
C ALA A 166 25.96 -12.77 2.11
N PHE A 167 26.13 -13.68 1.14
CA PHE A 167 26.05 -15.13 1.36
C PHE A 167 27.15 -15.62 2.30
N LEU A 168 28.42 -15.31 1.98
CA LEU A 168 29.60 -15.68 2.79
C LEU A 168 29.59 -15.05 4.20
N ALA A 169 28.96 -13.89 4.37
CA ALA A 169 28.77 -13.22 5.67
C ALA A 169 27.57 -13.75 6.48
N SER A 170 27.09 -14.98 6.23
CA SER A 170 25.94 -15.61 6.89
C SER A 170 25.94 -15.45 8.42
N ASN A 171 27.10 -15.68 9.06
CA ASN A 171 27.28 -15.63 10.51
C ASN A 171 27.46 -14.20 11.09
N ASN A 172 27.42 -13.14 10.26
CA ASN A 172 27.56 -11.75 10.71
C ASN A 172 26.45 -10.87 10.12
N SER A 173 25.37 -10.70 10.89
CA SER A 173 24.15 -9.98 10.48
C SER A 173 24.42 -8.53 10.05
N LEU A 174 25.38 -7.84 10.66
CA LEU A 174 25.73 -6.46 10.32
C LEU A 174 26.43 -6.36 8.95
N LYS A 175 27.45 -7.21 8.72
CA LYS A 175 28.14 -7.29 7.42
C LYS A 175 27.20 -7.74 6.30
N ARG A 176 26.39 -8.78 6.54
CA ARG A 176 25.37 -9.27 5.60
C ARG A 176 24.39 -8.17 5.20
N SER A 177 23.90 -7.39 6.16
CA SER A 177 22.98 -6.27 5.90
C SER A 177 23.62 -5.17 5.05
N ARG A 178 24.90 -4.83 5.30
CA ARG A 178 25.67 -3.86 4.49
C ARG A 178 25.83 -4.32 3.05
N TYR A 179 26.25 -5.56 2.82
CA TYR A 179 26.43 -6.07 1.46
C TYR A 179 25.11 -6.22 0.69
N ILE A 180 24.00 -6.57 1.36
CA ILE A 180 22.65 -6.58 0.75
C ILE A 180 22.20 -5.18 0.31
N ALA A 181 22.57 -4.12 1.04
CA ALA A 181 22.27 -2.75 0.63
C ALA A 181 23.07 -2.38 -0.65
N LEU A 182 24.39 -2.55 -0.63
CA LEU A 182 25.27 -2.31 -1.78
C LEU A 182 24.83 -3.09 -3.03
N ALA A 183 24.41 -4.35 -2.86
CA ALA A 183 23.92 -5.18 -3.95
C ALA A 183 22.66 -4.59 -4.61
N LYS A 184 21.72 -4.06 -3.82
CA LYS A 184 20.48 -3.46 -4.32
C LYS A 184 20.71 -2.11 -4.99
N ASP A 185 21.60 -1.29 -4.45
CA ASP A 185 21.92 0.02 -4.98
C ASP A 185 22.57 -0.12 -6.37
N HIS A 186 23.60 -0.95 -6.49
CA HIS A 186 24.22 -1.23 -7.80
C HIS A 186 23.28 -1.93 -8.78
N PHE A 187 22.45 -2.89 -8.34
CA PHE A 187 21.44 -3.51 -9.22
C PHE A 187 20.46 -2.48 -9.79
N SER A 188 20.02 -1.53 -8.97
CA SER A 188 19.07 -0.49 -9.37
C SER A 188 19.67 0.46 -10.40
N VAL A 189 20.93 0.88 -10.21
CA VAL A 189 21.63 1.77 -11.17
C VAL A 189 21.91 1.05 -12.48
N GLY A 190 22.43 -0.18 -12.44
CA GLY A 190 22.69 -0.99 -13.64
C GLY A 190 21.42 -1.24 -14.46
N LEU A 191 20.30 -1.56 -13.80
CA LEU A 191 19.01 -1.77 -14.46
C LEU A 191 18.47 -0.49 -15.11
N ILE A 192 18.60 0.68 -14.48
CA ILE A 192 18.17 1.96 -15.09
C ILE A 192 18.96 2.22 -16.38
N GLN A 193 20.29 2.16 -16.30
CA GLN A 193 21.17 2.44 -17.44
C GLN A 193 21.01 1.40 -18.57
N THR A 194 20.75 0.13 -18.24
CA THR A 194 20.43 -0.92 -19.24
C THR A 194 19.13 -0.59 -19.99
N ASN A 195 18.10 -0.09 -19.30
CA ASN A 195 16.84 0.32 -19.93
C ASN A 195 16.98 1.58 -20.80
N GLU A 196 17.95 2.45 -20.52
CA GLU A 196 18.27 3.60 -21.38
C GLU A 196 19.02 3.15 -22.64
N ALA A 197 20.04 2.31 -22.49
CA ALA A 197 20.81 1.74 -23.60
C ALA A 197 19.94 0.86 -24.54
N LEU A 198 18.91 0.19 -24.02
CA LEU A 198 17.88 -0.52 -24.80
C LEU A 198 17.21 0.31 -25.90
N THR A 199 17.19 1.64 -25.76
CA THR A 199 16.52 2.52 -26.73
C THR A 199 17.35 2.78 -28.00
N GLN A 200 18.62 2.37 -28.02
CA GLN A 200 19.58 2.66 -29.08
C GLN A 200 20.50 1.45 -29.34
N ILE A 201 19.92 0.31 -29.75
CA ILE A 201 20.68 -0.92 -30.02
C ILE A 201 21.46 -0.81 -31.33
N ASP A 202 22.76 -1.09 -31.29
CA ASP A 202 23.64 -1.17 -32.46
C ASP A 202 24.71 -2.27 -32.30
N ALA A 203 25.57 -2.44 -33.31
CA ALA A 203 26.61 -3.48 -33.33
C ALA A 203 27.73 -3.26 -32.30
N SER A 204 27.88 -2.08 -31.72
CA SER A 204 28.86 -1.82 -30.66
C SER A 204 28.36 -2.29 -29.30
N ASN A 205 27.08 -2.06 -29.00
CA ASN A 205 26.48 -2.32 -27.69
C ASN A 205 25.68 -3.63 -27.60
N CYS A 206 25.43 -4.34 -28.71
CA CYS A 206 24.59 -5.54 -28.69
C CYS A 206 25.13 -6.68 -27.79
N GLY A 207 26.44 -6.87 -27.69
CA GLY A 207 27.05 -7.93 -26.87
C GLY A 207 26.93 -7.67 -25.37
N SER A 208 27.21 -6.43 -24.94
CA SER A 208 27.09 -6.00 -23.53
C SER A 208 25.63 -5.79 -23.12
N LEU A 209 24.78 -5.32 -24.03
CA LEU A 209 23.33 -5.37 -23.84
C LEU A 209 22.85 -6.81 -23.74
N SER A 210 23.36 -7.78 -24.51
CA SER A 210 22.98 -9.20 -24.34
C SER A 210 23.40 -9.76 -22.98
N LEU A 211 24.53 -9.30 -22.42
CA LEU A 211 24.96 -9.61 -21.05
C LEU A 211 24.08 -8.96 -19.96
N SER A 212 23.36 -7.88 -20.30
CA SER A 212 22.55 -7.07 -19.38
C SER A 212 21.04 -7.29 -19.56
N LEU A 213 20.64 -7.80 -20.72
CA LEU A 213 19.29 -8.20 -21.13
C LEU A 213 19.06 -9.69 -20.90
N ALA A 214 19.66 -10.19 -19.82
CA ALA A 214 19.10 -11.23 -18.99
C ALA A 214 17.72 -10.77 -18.46
N ARG A 215 16.74 -10.74 -19.37
CA ARG A 215 15.30 -10.53 -19.15
C ARG A 215 14.44 -10.85 -20.39
N GLY A 216 14.97 -11.59 -21.37
CA GLY A 216 14.58 -11.41 -22.78
C GLY A 216 14.74 -12.61 -23.72
N THR A 217 14.75 -13.83 -23.19
CA THR A 217 15.01 -15.08 -23.95
C THR A 217 14.11 -15.32 -25.17
N ARG A 218 12.91 -14.71 -25.23
CA ARG A 218 11.98 -14.82 -26.37
C ARG A 218 12.56 -14.33 -27.70
N LEU A 219 13.52 -13.40 -27.70
CA LEU A 219 14.19 -12.97 -28.93
C LEU A 219 15.13 -14.05 -29.48
N ILE A 220 15.87 -14.76 -28.62
CA ILE A 220 16.94 -15.69 -29.05
C ILE A 220 16.36 -16.92 -29.76
N ARG A 221 15.27 -17.51 -29.24
CA ARG A 221 14.53 -18.59 -29.92
C ARG A 221 13.86 -18.13 -31.24
N GLN A 222 13.68 -16.83 -31.44
CA GLN A 222 13.17 -16.25 -32.69
C GLN A 222 14.28 -15.86 -33.67
N LEU A 223 15.55 -15.92 -33.26
CA LEU A 223 16.72 -15.48 -34.04
C LEU A 223 17.68 -16.62 -34.41
N PHE A 224 17.64 -17.77 -33.72
CA PHE A 224 18.53 -18.91 -33.96
C PHE A 224 17.78 -20.25 -34.05
N GLU A 225 18.21 -21.11 -34.96
CA GLU A 225 17.64 -22.44 -35.14
C GLU A 225 18.02 -23.42 -34.03
N GLU A 226 17.18 -24.42 -33.80
CA GLU A 226 17.33 -25.46 -32.76
C GLU A 226 18.68 -26.20 -32.83
N LYS A 227 19.17 -26.47 -34.04
CA LYS A 227 20.48 -27.10 -34.28
C LYS A 227 21.67 -26.25 -33.83
N VAL A 228 21.52 -24.92 -33.81
CA VAL A 228 22.58 -23.99 -33.38
C VAL A 228 22.67 -23.97 -31.85
N LEU A 229 21.52 -23.97 -31.17
CA LEU A 229 21.41 -23.96 -29.71
C LEU A 229 22.02 -25.20 -29.04
N PHE A 230 21.83 -26.39 -29.62
CA PHE A 230 22.19 -27.67 -28.98
C PHE A 230 23.55 -28.27 -29.36
N SER A 231 24.34 -27.61 -30.20
CA SER A 231 25.68 -28.05 -30.63
C SER A 231 26.66 -28.33 -29.46
N GLY A 232 27.43 -29.43 -29.56
CA GLY A 232 28.51 -29.79 -28.63
C GLY A 232 28.05 -30.67 -27.45
N LEU A 233 28.49 -30.38 -26.22
CA LEU A 233 28.23 -31.23 -25.03
C LEU A 233 26.72 -31.50 -24.76
N THR A 234 25.83 -30.66 -25.26
CA THR A 234 24.36 -30.79 -25.14
C THR A 234 23.72 -31.66 -26.23
N GLU A 235 24.45 -31.98 -27.30
CA GLU A 235 23.95 -32.68 -28.49
C GLU A 235 23.52 -34.13 -28.18
N ALA A 236 24.20 -34.76 -27.22
CA ALA A 236 23.91 -36.09 -26.70
C ALA A 236 22.55 -36.22 -25.99
N LEU A 237 21.86 -35.12 -25.70
CA LEU A 237 20.52 -35.10 -25.09
C LEU A 237 19.40 -34.92 -26.13
N GLY A 238 19.73 -34.58 -27.38
CA GLY A 238 18.77 -34.33 -28.46
C GLY A 238 18.55 -35.50 -29.42
N SER A 239 19.37 -36.57 -29.37
CA SER A 239 19.19 -37.77 -30.18
C SER A 239 19.37 -39.04 -29.35
N GLY A 240 18.48 -40.02 -29.56
CA GLY A 240 18.43 -41.24 -28.75
C GLY A 240 19.64 -42.16 -28.98
N LYS A 241 20.36 -42.44 -27.89
CA LYS A 241 21.54 -43.33 -27.77
C LYS A 241 22.80 -42.85 -28.51
N ALA A 242 23.86 -42.65 -27.73
CA ALA A 242 25.21 -42.47 -28.25
C ALA A 242 25.70 -43.72 -29.03
N PRO A 243 26.57 -43.56 -30.04
CA PRO A 243 27.20 -44.68 -30.75
C PRO A 243 28.00 -45.60 -29.80
N PRO A 244 28.19 -46.89 -30.15
CA PRO A 244 28.92 -47.84 -29.28
C PRO A 244 30.38 -47.46 -28.99
N ASP A 245 31.05 -46.76 -29.91
CA ASP A 245 32.50 -46.55 -29.92
C ASP A 245 32.92 -45.10 -29.58
N ASP A 246 32.20 -44.43 -28.67
CA ASP A 246 32.52 -43.07 -28.23
C ASP A 246 33.81 -43.04 -27.38
N PRO A 247 34.89 -42.34 -27.79
CA PRO A 247 36.20 -42.40 -27.14
C PRO A 247 36.31 -41.50 -25.88
N ARG A 248 35.22 -40.89 -25.40
CA ARG A 248 35.24 -40.04 -24.21
C ARG A 248 35.50 -40.86 -22.93
N PRO A 249 36.47 -40.48 -22.08
CA PRO A 249 36.86 -41.29 -20.93
C PRO A 249 35.76 -41.42 -19.86
N THR A 250 35.49 -42.67 -19.45
CA THR A 250 34.58 -43.01 -18.36
C THR A 250 35.26 -42.74 -17.01
N TYR A 251 34.90 -41.65 -16.34
CA TYR A 251 35.43 -41.33 -15.02
C TYR A 251 34.60 -41.96 -13.90
N ILE A 252 35.25 -42.73 -13.04
CA ILE A 252 34.71 -43.09 -11.72
C ILE A 252 35.09 -41.96 -10.75
N CYS A 253 34.11 -41.19 -10.29
CA CYS A 253 34.35 -40.20 -9.24
C CYS A 253 34.50 -40.89 -7.88
N GLU A 254 35.74 -41.03 -7.41
CA GLU A 254 36.01 -41.51 -6.05
C GLU A 254 35.26 -40.68 -5.00
N GLY A 255 34.48 -41.35 -4.13
CA GLY A 255 33.73 -40.72 -3.05
C GLY A 255 32.27 -40.38 -3.34
N PHE A 256 31.74 -40.66 -4.54
CA PHE A 256 30.29 -40.60 -4.81
C PHE A 256 29.62 -41.96 -4.56
N ALA A 257 28.62 -42.00 -3.68
CA ALA A 257 27.73 -43.14 -3.54
C ALA A 257 26.69 -43.16 -4.67
N ARG A 258 26.54 -44.29 -5.36
CA ARG A 258 25.49 -44.51 -6.38
C ARG A 258 24.11 -44.43 -5.73
N VAL A 259 23.26 -43.57 -6.27
CA VAL A 259 21.85 -43.41 -5.87
C VAL A 259 21.00 -44.36 -6.72
N ASP A 260 20.18 -45.21 -6.11
CA ASP A 260 19.30 -46.13 -6.84
C ASP A 260 18.01 -45.43 -7.31
N TRP A 261 18.15 -44.71 -8.43
CA TRP A 261 17.09 -43.88 -8.98
C TRP A 261 16.18 -44.61 -9.98
N THR A 262 16.67 -45.68 -10.63
CA THR A 262 15.97 -46.32 -11.77
C THR A 262 14.66 -46.98 -11.34
N VAL A 263 14.64 -47.62 -10.16
CA VAL A 263 13.42 -48.20 -9.56
C VAL A 263 12.36 -47.13 -9.27
N SER A 264 12.77 -45.95 -8.82
CA SER A 264 11.86 -44.87 -8.40
C SER A 264 11.30 -44.09 -9.60
N VAL A 265 12.14 -43.79 -10.60
CA VAL A 265 11.71 -43.15 -11.86
C VAL A 265 10.92 -44.13 -12.73
N GLY A 266 11.25 -45.43 -12.70
CA GLY A 266 10.47 -46.49 -13.36
C GLY A 266 9.02 -46.56 -12.87
N LYS A 267 8.80 -46.58 -11.54
CA LYS A 267 7.45 -46.52 -10.96
C LYS A 267 6.65 -45.27 -11.38
N LEU A 268 7.33 -44.12 -11.56
CA LEU A 268 6.71 -42.90 -12.04
C LEU A 268 6.34 -42.97 -13.53
N ARG A 269 7.18 -43.61 -14.36
CA ARG A 269 6.89 -43.90 -15.77
C ARG A 269 5.69 -44.83 -15.91
N ASP A 270 5.68 -45.95 -15.20
CA ASP A 270 4.58 -46.93 -15.24
C ASP A 270 3.24 -46.28 -14.88
N LEU A 271 3.25 -45.36 -13.90
CA LEU A 271 2.06 -44.62 -13.52
C LEU A 271 1.56 -43.67 -14.62
N ILE A 272 2.45 -42.82 -15.17
CA ILE A 272 2.07 -41.86 -16.20
C ILE A 272 1.58 -42.57 -17.47
N VAL A 273 2.14 -43.74 -17.79
CA VAL A 273 1.75 -44.53 -18.97
C VAL A 273 0.49 -45.38 -18.74
N SER A 274 0.18 -45.81 -17.51
CA SER A 274 -0.96 -46.70 -17.23
C SER A 274 -2.29 -46.00 -16.96
N ASP A 275 -2.30 -44.76 -16.45
CA ASP A 275 -3.52 -43.97 -16.33
C ASP A 275 -3.81 -43.19 -17.64
N ALA A 276 -5.06 -43.23 -18.12
CA ALA A 276 -5.51 -42.54 -19.34
C ALA A 276 -5.68 -41.01 -19.11
N LEU A 277 -4.58 -40.34 -18.79
CA LEU A 277 -4.53 -38.94 -18.39
C LEU A 277 -4.67 -37.97 -19.59
N PRO A 278 -5.36 -36.83 -19.43
CA PRO A 278 -5.31 -35.74 -20.41
C PRO A 278 -3.88 -35.20 -20.56
N ARG A 279 -3.42 -34.94 -21.78
CA ARG A 279 -2.06 -34.40 -22.09
C ARG A 279 -0.90 -35.31 -21.64
N ASN A 280 -1.14 -36.62 -21.58
CA ASN A 280 -0.15 -37.66 -21.22
C ASN A 280 1.18 -37.50 -22.01
N ASP A 281 1.08 -37.19 -23.30
CA ASP A 281 2.23 -37.01 -24.20
C ASP A 281 3.22 -35.92 -23.71
N VAL A 282 2.73 -34.83 -23.13
CA VAL A 282 3.55 -33.74 -22.57
C VAL A 282 4.30 -34.21 -21.32
N PHE A 283 3.64 -35.03 -20.49
CA PHE A 283 4.23 -35.57 -19.26
C PHE A 283 5.27 -36.65 -19.54
N VAL A 284 5.04 -37.53 -20.52
CA VAL A 284 6.00 -38.55 -20.95
C VAL A 284 7.29 -37.90 -21.48
N ARG A 285 7.21 -36.92 -22.39
CA ARG A 285 8.41 -36.21 -22.91
C ARG A 285 9.18 -35.48 -21.80
N SER A 286 8.46 -34.88 -20.85
CA SER A 286 9.07 -34.21 -19.69
C SER A 286 9.77 -35.19 -18.74
N LEU A 287 9.21 -36.40 -18.56
CA LEU A 287 9.78 -37.48 -17.77
C LEU A 287 10.99 -38.14 -18.46
N GLU A 288 10.94 -38.35 -19.78
CA GLU A 288 12.07 -38.88 -20.55
C GLU A 288 13.29 -37.94 -20.46
N THR A 289 13.04 -36.64 -20.58
CA THR A 289 14.07 -35.62 -20.37
C THR A 289 14.64 -35.68 -18.95
N LEU A 290 13.79 -35.82 -17.93
CA LEU A 290 14.22 -35.95 -16.53
C LEU A 290 15.07 -37.23 -16.33
N THR A 291 14.65 -38.34 -16.94
CA THR A 291 15.33 -39.65 -16.91
C THR A 291 16.75 -39.57 -17.47
N ASN A 292 16.93 -38.92 -18.63
CA ASN A 292 18.25 -38.73 -19.25
C ASN A 292 19.19 -37.92 -18.35
N ILE A 293 18.66 -36.94 -17.60
CA ILE A 293 19.43 -36.10 -16.67
C ILE A 293 19.77 -36.87 -15.40
N TYR A 294 18.87 -37.73 -14.91
CA TYR A 294 19.16 -38.68 -13.84
C TYR A 294 20.30 -39.65 -14.23
N GLU A 295 20.26 -40.22 -15.44
CA GLU A 295 21.34 -41.09 -15.95
C GLU A 295 22.66 -40.33 -16.09
N ALA A 296 22.64 -39.09 -16.58
CA ALA A 296 23.82 -38.24 -16.69
C ALA A 296 24.38 -37.78 -15.32
N THR A 297 23.55 -37.66 -14.28
CA THR A 297 23.93 -37.14 -12.95
C THR A 297 24.33 -38.25 -11.98
N PHE A 298 23.69 -39.42 -12.04
CA PHE A 298 23.87 -40.52 -11.09
C PHE A 298 24.34 -41.84 -11.72
N GLY A 299 24.47 -41.91 -13.06
CA GLY A 299 24.91 -43.09 -13.81
C GLY A 299 23.78 -44.04 -14.24
N SER A 300 24.08 -44.90 -15.20
CA SER A 300 23.20 -45.99 -15.67
C SER A 300 23.30 -47.25 -14.79
N GLU A 301 22.52 -48.30 -15.11
CA GLU A 301 22.56 -49.56 -14.35
C GLU A 301 23.95 -50.23 -14.34
N ASP A 302 24.73 -50.02 -15.41
CA ASP A 302 26.11 -50.52 -15.58
C ASP A 302 27.17 -49.74 -14.77
N GLY A 303 26.78 -48.67 -14.06
CA GLY A 303 27.68 -47.86 -13.23
C GLY A 303 28.58 -46.89 -13.99
N CYS A 304 28.43 -46.74 -15.31
CA CYS A 304 29.17 -45.75 -16.10
C CYS A 304 28.56 -44.34 -15.96
N ILE A 305 29.33 -43.40 -15.41
CA ILE A 305 28.96 -41.97 -15.36
C ILE A 305 29.36 -41.31 -16.69
N ARG A 306 28.40 -40.71 -17.40
CA ARG A 306 28.57 -40.17 -18.77
C ARG A 306 28.66 -38.63 -18.88
N CYS A 307 29.14 -37.93 -17.84
CA CYS A 307 29.67 -36.56 -17.98
C CYS A 307 30.39 -36.07 -16.70
N PRO A 308 31.32 -35.09 -16.80
CA PRO A 308 31.82 -34.36 -15.63
C PRO A 308 30.73 -33.46 -15.05
N LEU A 309 30.65 -33.45 -13.71
CA LEU A 309 29.55 -32.96 -12.86
C LEU A 309 29.30 -31.43 -12.91
N HIS A 310 28.90 -30.92 -14.07
CA HIS A 310 28.50 -29.52 -14.25
C HIS A 310 27.00 -29.36 -13.94
N TYR A 311 26.65 -28.45 -13.03
CA TYR A 311 25.25 -28.10 -12.68
C TYR A 311 24.39 -27.67 -13.89
N LYS A 312 25.04 -27.33 -15.01
CA LYS A 312 24.45 -27.05 -16.32
C LYS A 312 23.54 -28.18 -16.79
N MET A 313 23.89 -29.44 -16.49
CA MET A 313 23.07 -30.62 -16.82
C MET A 313 21.83 -30.74 -15.93
N VAL A 314 21.93 -30.44 -14.63
CA VAL A 314 20.76 -30.39 -13.74
C VAL A 314 19.80 -29.30 -14.21
N LEU A 315 20.33 -28.10 -14.49
CA LEU A 315 19.50 -27.00 -14.96
C LEU A 315 18.88 -27.28 -16.34
N ILE A 316 19.43 -28.17 -17.18
CA ILE A 316 18.96 -28.39 -18.56
C ILE A 316 17.48 -28.82 -18.62
N TRP A 317 16.98 -29.53 -17.60
CA TRP A 317 15.56 -29.92 -17.50
C TRP A 317 14.63 -28.71 -17.57
N VAL A 318 15.00 -27.62 -16.88
CA VAL A 318 14.21 -26.39 -16.83
C VAL A 318 14.13 -25.75 -18.22
N TYR A 319 15.16 -25.82 -19.06
CA TYR A 319 15.09 -25.30 -20.44
C TYR A 319 14.13 -26.10 -21.29
N MET A 320 14.25 -27.43 -21.22
CA MET A 320 13.53 -28.39 -22.06
C MET A 320 12.03 -28.51 -21.72
N MET A 321 11.54 -27.96 -20.61
CA MET A 321 10.10 -27.84 -20.35
C MET A 321 9.39 -27.09 -21.49
N GLU A 322 8.47 -27.77 -22.18
CA GLU A 322 7.55 -27.18 -23.16
C GLU A 322 6.62 -26.14 -22.51
N ASP A 323 6.18 -25.14 -23.28
CA ASP A 323 5.22 -24.12 -22.81
C ASP A 323 3.92 -24.77 -22.27
N THR A 324 3.49 -25.86 -22.89
CA THR A 324 2.36 -26.71 -22.47
C THR A 324 2.54 -27.33 -21.09
N PHE A 325 3.77 -27.73 -20.73
CA PHE A 325 4.10 -28.23 -19.39
C PHE A 325 4.16 -27.10 -18.35
N ILE A 326 4.66 -25.92 -18.75
CA ILE A 326 4.66 -24.72 -17.92
C ILE A 326 3.21 -24.27 -17.62
N ASP A 327 2.31 -24.31 -18.60
CA ASP A 327 0.88 -24.06 -18.40
C ASP A 327 0.27 -25.07 -17.41
N CYS A 328 0.61 -26.36 -17.52
CA CYS A 328 0.22 -27.37 -16.53
C CYS A 328 0.72 -27.01 -15.11
N LEU A 329 1.99 -26.58 -14.95
CA LEU A 329 2.50 -26.10 -13.66
C LEU A 329 1.78 -24.84 -13.15
N GLN A 330 1.48 -23.86 -14.01
CA GLN A 330 0.74 -22.65 -13.64
C GLN A 330 -0.71 -22.94 -13.21
N THR A 331 -1.35 -23.90 -13.87
CA THR A 331 -2.69 -24.40 -13.51
C THR A 331 -2.70 -25.39 -12.33
N LYS A 332 -1.52 -25.70 -11.76
CA LYS A 332 -1.32 -26.62 -10.63
C LYS A 332 -1.75 -28.07 -10.94
N ASP A 333 -1.47 -28.54 -12.14
CA ASP A 333 -1.75 -29.92 -12.53
C ASP A 333 -1.02 -30.93 -11.60
N PRO A 334 -1.72 -31.92 -11.01
CA PRO A 334 -1.14 -32.91 -10.10
C PRO A 334 0.09 -33.65 -10.66
N VAL A 335 0.09 -34.00 -11.95
CA VAL A 335 1.15 -34.78 -12.59
C VAL A 335 2.35 -33.90 -12.90
N ALA A 336 2.11 -32.65 -13.31
CA ALA A 336 3.18 -31.66 -13.49
C ALA A 336 3.90 -31.34 -12.17
N LEU A 337 3.14 -31.16 -11.08
CA LEU A 337 3.71 -30.92 -9.74
C LEU A 337 4.47 -32.16 -9.21
N LEU A 338 4.01 -33.38 -9.54
CA LEU A 338 4.72 -34.61 -9.19
C LEU A 338 6.07 -34.72 -9.93
N LEU A 339 6.08 -34.46 -11.25
CA LEU A 339 7.32 -34.42 -12.04
C LEU A 339 8.29 -33.35 -11.52
N LEU A 340 7.77 -32.19 -11.09
CA LEU A 340 8.57 -31.16 -10.44
C LEU A 340 9.13 -31.62 -9.08
N ALA A 341 8.39 -32.38 -8.27
CA ALA A 341 8.91 -32.94 -7.02
C ALA A 341 10.09 -33.90 -7.27
N TYR A 342 10.05 -34.69 -8.35
CA TYR A 342 11.15 -35.55 -8.80
C TYR A 342 12.33 -34.77 -9.43
N TYR A 343 12.24 -33.45 -9.62
CA TYR A 343 13.39 -32.62 -9.98
C TYR A 343 14.21 -32.15 -8.76
N ALA A 344 13.61 -32.11 -7.57
CA ALA A 344 14.29 -31.64 -6.36
C ALA A 344 15.58 -32.40 -5.99
N PRO A 345 15.68 -33.74 -6.13
CA PRO A 345 16.92 -34.48 -5.82
C PRO A 345 18.07 -34.12 -6.77
N LEU A 346 17.77 -33.75 -8.03
CA LEU A 346 18.78 -33.22 -8.96
C LEU A 346 19.24 -31.82 -8.54
N VAL A 347 18.33 -30.94 -8.12
CA VAL A 347 18.69 -29.62 -7.58
C VAL A 347 19.55 -29.72 -6.31
N GLN A 348 19.40 -30.80 -5.52
CA GLN A 348 20.23 -31.03 -4.34
C GLN A 348 21.72 -31.27 -4.67
N THR A 349 22.05 -31.81 -5.86
CA THR A 349 23.45 -32.09 -6.24
C THR A 349 24.24 -30.83 -6.61
N VAL A 350 23.57 -29.68 -6.81
CA VAL A 350 24.19 -28.44 -7.28
C VAL A 350 24.40 -27.37 -6.19
N LYS A 351 24.38 -27.78 -4.91
CA LYS A 351 24.60 -26.94 -3.72
C LYS A 351 25.89 -26.08 -3.71
N ARG A 352 26.87 -26.37 -4.58
CA ARG A 352 28.06 -25.52 -4.84
C ARG A 352 27.71 -24.13 -5.38
N ALA A 353 26.59 -23.99 -6.11
CA ALA A 353 26.08 -22.71 -6.56
C ALA A 353 25.36 -22.02 -5.41
N TRP A 354 25.97 -20.98 -4.82
CA TRP A 354 25.42 -20.26 -3.66
C TRP A 354 24.03 -19.65 -3.94
N PHE A 355 23.73 -19.36 -5.20
CA PHE A 355 22.43 -18.86 -5.65
C PHE A 355 21.36 -19.96 -5.82
N LEU A 356 21.74 -21.24 -5.76
CA LEU A 356 20.85 -22.42 -5.76
C LEU A 356 20.74 -23.09 -4.37
N HIS A 357 21.29 -22.49 -3.32
CA HIS A 357 21.08 -22.93 -1.93
C HIS A 357 19.58 -22.93 -1.57
N ASP A 358 19.14 -23.92 -0.78
CA ASP A 358 17.75 -24.13 -0.30
C ASP A 358 16.64 -24.38 -1.36
N TRP A 359 16.93 -24.37 -2.66
CA TRP A 359 15.89 -24.51 -3.69
C TRP A 359 15.26 -25.91 -3.77
N ALA A 360 15.99 -26.99 -3.46
CA ALA A 360 15.43 -28.34 -3.42
C ALA A 360 14.33 -28.46 -2.35
N ASP A 361 14.60 -27.94 -1.14
CA ASP A 361 13.63 -27.87 -0.05
C ASP A 361 12.43 -26.99 -0.42
N HIS A 362 12.66 -25.90 -1.18
CA HIS A 362 11.60 -25.03 -1.68
C HIS A 362 10.64 -25.75 -2.65
N ILE A 363 11.14 -26.57 -3.59
CA ILE A 363 10.29 -27.38 -4.51
C ILE A 363 9.35 -28.28 -3.71
N LEU A 364 9.93 -29.00 -2.74
CA LEU A 364 9.20 -30.01 -1.98
C LEU A 364 8.16 -29.37 -1.08
N LEU A 365 8.46 -28.19 -0.51
CA LEU A 365 7.49 -27.40 0.24
C LEU A 365 6.31 -26.93 -0.64
N VAL A 366 6.59 -26.48 -1.87
CA VAL A 366 5.55 -26.12 -2.84
C VAL A 366 4.65 -27.32 -3.17
N CYS A 367 5.23 -28.49 -3.45
CA CYS A 367 4.49 -29.70 -3.77
C CYS A 367 3.68 -30.23 -2.56
N LYS A 368 4.25 -30.20 -1.35
CA LYS A 368 3.57 -30.62 -0.12
C LYS A 368 2.32 -29.78 0.18
N ASN A 369 2.41 -28.46 -0.01
CA ASN A 369 1.34 -27.53 0.39
C ASN A 369 0.14 -27.47 -0.57
N GLN A 370 0.25 -27.97 -1.81
CA GLN A 370 -0.82 -27.91 -2.82
C GLN A 370 -1.73 -29.16 -2.87
N ARG A 371 -1.55 -30.14 -1.96
CA ARG A 371 -2.28 -31.43 -1.97
C ARG A 371 -2.34 -32.09 -3.37
N CYS A 372 -1.17 -32.40 -3.95
CA CYS A 372 -1.00 -32.99 -5.30
C CYS A 372 -1.73 -34.33 -5.59
N TYR A 373 -2.65 -34.77 -4.73
CA TYR A 373 -3.34 -36.05 -4.82
C TYR A 373 -4.87 -35.91 -4.97
N GLU A 374 -5.45 -34.71 -4.78
CA GLU A 374 -6.92 -34.51 -4.74
C GLU A 374 -7.64 -34.61 -6.11
N GLY A 375 -6.93 -34.99 -7.18
CA GLY A 375 -7.50 -35.27 -8.51
C GLY A 375 -7.07 -36.59 -9.16
N LEU A 376 -6.31 -37.44 -8.46
CA LEU A 376 -5.76 -38.69 -9.01
C LEU A 376 -6.64 -39.91 -8.65
N PRO A 377 -6.65 -40.99 -9.46
CA PRO A 377 -7.41 -42.19 -9.14
C PRO A 377 -7.04 -42.82 -7.78
N SER A 378 -7.99 -43.45 -7.10
CA SER A 378 -7.79 -43.96 -5.73
C SER A 378 -6.68 -45.03 -5.60
N LYS A 379 -6.38 -45.77 -6.69
CA LYS A 379 -5.19 -46.66 -6.76
C LYS A 379 -3.89 -45.86 -6.68
N THR A 380 -3.80 -44.77 -7.43
CA THR A 380 -2.66 -43.86 -7.53
C THR A 380 -2.38 -43.18 -6.19
N ILE A 381 -3.42 -42.72 -5.48
CA ILE A 381 -3.31 -42.11 -4.15
C ILE A 381 -2.71 -43.09 -3.11
N ARG A 382 -3.05 -44.38 -3.17
CA ARG A 382 -2.56 -45.38 -2.21
C ARG A 382 -1.06 -45.67 -2.31
N ILE A 383 -0.42 -45.39 -3.46
CA ILE A 383 1.02 -45.62 -3.66
C ILE A 383 1.86 -44.42 -3.15
N MET A 384 1.26 -43.23 -3.00
CA MET A 384 1.96 -41.96 -2.70
C MET A 384 1.65 -41.37 -1.32
N LEU A 385 0.98 -42.12 -0.44
CA LEU A 385 0.38 -41.58 0.78
C LEU A 385 1.36 -41.31 1.94
N PRO A 386 2.69 -41.36 1.69
CA PRO A 386 3.47 -40.17 2.01
C PRO A 386 4.50 -39.83 0.91
N LEU A 387 5.09 -38.63 1.00
CA LEU A 387 6.34 -38.29 0.32
C LEU A 387 7.53 -39.03 0.97
N GLY A 388 7.50 -40.38 1.01
CA GLY A 388 8.52 -41.21 1.66
C GLY A 388 9.72 -41.51 0.75
N PHE A 389 9.50 -41.76 -0.54
CA PHE A 389 10.55 -42.16 -1.48
C PHE A 389 11.44 -41.00 -1.99
N ALA A 390 10.92 -39.77 -2.08
CA ALA A 390 11.70 -38.62 -2.53
C ALA A 390 12.76 -38.15 -1.49
N PRO A 391 12.46 -38.12 -0.17
CA PRO A 391 13.46 -37.87 0.87
C PRO A 391 14.63 -38.87 0.87
N GLU A 392 14.38 -40.16 0.65
CA GLU A 392 15.46 -41.17 0.61
C GLU A 392 16.48 -40.85 -0.50
N LEU A 393 16.03 -40.42 -1.68
CA LEU A 393 16.89 -39.95 -2.77
C LEU A 393 17.64 -38.65 -2.41
N ILE A 394 17.04 -37.78 -1.60
CA ILE A 394 17.62 -36.50 -1.17
C ILE A 394 18.66 -36.71 -0.07
N ASP A 395 18.40 -37.57 0.90
CA ASP A 395 19.34 -37.94 1.96
C ASP A 395 20.58 -38.61 1.35
N GLN A 396 20.39 -39.51 0.38
CA GLN A 396 21.49 -40.11 -0.39
C GLN A 396 22.27 -39.05 -1.22
N ALA A 397 21.59 -38.10 -1.87
CA ALA A 397 22.25 -37.00 -2.58
C ALA A 397 22.97 -36.01 -1.63
N GLN A 398 22.48 -35.85 -0.40
CA GLN A 398 23.00 -34.91 0.59
C GLN A 398 24.34 -35.38 1.19
N VAL A 399 24.51 -36.69 1.40
CA VAL A 399 25.80 -37.28 1.81
C VAL A 399 26.91 -36.96 0.80
N ASN A 400 26.62 -37.07 -0.50
CA ASN A 400 27.57 -36.72 -1.57
C ASN A 400 27.92 -35.21 -1.59
N SER A 401 26.99 -34.33 -1.21
CA SER A 401 27.22 -32.88 -1.17
C SER A 401 28.09 -32.41 0.01
N GLN A 402 27.98 -33.05 1.18
CA GLN A 402 28.70 -32.62 2.40
C GLN A 402 30.21 -32.88 2.31
N ASN A 403 30.63 -33.97 1.68
CA ASN A 403 32.04 -34.33 1.49
C ASN A 403 32.84 -33.32 0.65
N TYR A 404 32.17 -32.44 -0.10
CA TYR A 404 32.82 -31.40 -0.93
C TYR A 404 32.92 -30.04 -0.24
N GLN A 405 31.91 -29.58 0.51
CA GLN A 405 31.96 -28.26 1.18
C GLN A 405 33.13 -28.16 2.16
N LEU A 406 33.46 -29.26 2.86
CA LEU A 406 34.58 -29.34 3.80
C LEU A 406 35.96 -29.11 3.13
N LYS A 407 36.08 -29.28 1.81
CA LYS A 407 37.33 -29.01 1.06
C LYS A 407 37.46 -27.54 0.66
N ASP A 408 36.37 -26.88 0.27
CA ASP A 408 36.37 -25.45 -0.11
C ASP A 408 36.59 -24.52 1.10
N GLU A 409 35.94 -24.80 2.23
CA GLU A 409 36.14 -24.02 3.47
C GLU A 409 37.59 -24.11 3.98
N ALA A 410 38.24 -25.27 3.80
CA ALA A 410 39.65 -25.45 4.15
C ALA A 410 40.60 -24.67 3.23
N ALA A 411 40.26 -24.52 1.95
CA ALA A 411 41.04 -23.74 0.99
C ALA A 411 40.94 -22.22 1.27
N GLN A 412 39.74 -21.70 1.52
CA GLN A 412 39.55 -20.28 1.83
C GLN A 412 40.18 -19.87 3.18
N ASN A 413 40.03 -20.67 4.23
CA ASN A 413 40.58 -20.34 5.55
C ASN A 413 42.13 -20.31 5.54
N ASN A 414 42.80 -21.19 4.79
CA ASN A 414 44.25 -21.14 4.63
C ASN A 414 44.74 -19.86 3.94
N MET A 415 43.98 -19.33 2.97
CA MET A 415 44.39 -18.12 2.25
C MET A 415 44.19 -16.83 3.07
N VAL A 416 43.15 -16.79 3.93
CA VAL A 416 42.93 -15.69 4.88
C VAL A 416 44.01 -15.67 5.97
N SER A 417 44.44 -16.85 6.46
CA SER A 417 45.56 -16.99 7.40
C SER A 417 46.86 -16.37 6.87
N ASN A 418 47.21 -16.66 5.61
CA ASN A 418 48.46 -16.19 5.00
C ASN A 418 48.49 -14.67 4.72
N LEU A 419 47.32 -14.02 4.56
CA LEU A 419 47.24 -12.57 4.36
C LEU A 419 47.56 -11.76 5.62
N HIS A 420 47.32 -12.30 6.83
CA HIS A 420 47.71 -11.62 8.08
C HIS A 420 49.23 -11.66 8.36
N GLN A 421 50.01 -12.49 7.66
CA GLN A 421 51.47 -12.52 7.82
C GLN A 421 52.20 -11.40 7.04
N LEU A 422 51.51 -10.68 6.15
CA LEU A 422 52.11 -9.61 5.34
C LEU A 422 52.06 -8.22 6.01
N GLU A 423 51.47 -8.10 7.20
CA GLU A 423 51.35 -6.83 7.96
C GLU A 423 52.52 -6.62 8.95
N THR A 424 53.77 -6.78 8.49
CA THR A 424 54.97 -6.36 9.23
C THR A 424 55.86 -5.41 8.40
N PRO A 425 56.12 -4.18 8.87
CA PRO A 425 56.86 -3.19 8.08
C PRO A 425 58.37 -3.36 8.24
N GLY A 426 59.04 -3.96 7.25
CA GLY A 426 60.51 -4.02 7.26
C GLY A 426 61.18 -4.95 6.25
N ASN A 427 61.08 -4.65 4.95
CA ASN A 427 62.15 -4.84 3.95
C ASN A 427 61.63 -4.48 2.54
N LEU A 428 61.74 -3.21 2.18
CA LEU A 428 61.46 -2.70 0.83
C LEU A 428 62.76 -2.18 0.24
N ASP A 429 63.67 -3.08 -0.14
CA ASP A 429 64.75 -2.77 -1.07
C ASP A 429 65.23 -4.03 -1.82
N LYS A 430 65.70 -3.86 -3.07
CA LYS A 430 66.07 -4.90 -4.07
C LYS A 430 64.93 -5.67 -4.77
N SER A 431 64.25 -5.03 -5.73
CA SER A 431 63.69 -5.74 -6.91
C SER A 431 63.38 -4.86 -8.15
N THR A 432 63.66 -3.57 -8.13
CA THR A 432 63.24 -2.59 -9.16
C THR A 432 64.02 -2.62 -10.48
N THR A 433 64.93 -3.57 -10.70
CA THR A 433 65.83 -3.59 -11.86
C THR A 433 65.62 -4.74 -12.86
N ASP A 434 64.80 -5.76 -12.57
CA ASP A 434 64.69 -6.97 -13.41
C ASP A 434 63.39 -7.06 -14.25
N LEU A 435 62.37 -6.24 -13.93
CA LEU A 435 61.08 -6.27 -14.64
C LEU A 435 61.05 -5.48 -15.96
N ARG A 436 62.11 -4.73 -16.30
CA ARG A 436 62.18 -3.93 -17.54
C ARG A 436 62.73 -4.68 -18.76
N ALA A 437 63.26 -5.89 -18.57
CA ALA A 437 63.84 -6.69 -19.66
C ALA A 437 62.84 -7.67 -20.31
N LYS A 438 61.69 -7.96 -19.68
CA LYS A 438 60.73 -8.99 -20.16
C LYS A 438 59.51 -8.45 -20.92
N SER A 439 59.33 -7.13 -21.05
CA SER A 439 58.17 -6.57 -21.77
C SER A 439 58.39 -6.36 -23.28
N HIS A 440 59.48 -6.87 -23.86
CA HIS A 440 59.80 -6.64 -25.28
C HIS A 440 59.86 -7.89 -26.17
N ASP A 441 59.80 -9.11 -25.61
CA ASP A 441 59.62 -10.35 -26.39
C ASP A 441 58.15 -10.76 -26.55
N ILE A 442 57.26 -10.36 -25.64
CA ILE A 442 55.84 -10.74 -25.66
C ILE A 442 55.09 -10.08 -26.84
N ASP A 443 55.47 -8.86 -27.22
CA ASP A 443 54.83 -8.08 -28.30
C ASP A 443 55.10 -8.65 -29.71
N LYS A 444 56.05 -9.58 -29.84
CA LYS A 444 56.45 -10.15 -31.14
C LYS A 444 55.86 -11.53 -31.43
N HIS A 445 55.38 -12.25 -30.41
CA HIS A 445 54.72 -13.54 -30.58
C HIS A 445 53.20 -13.41 -30.82
N TRP A 446 52.62 -12.24 -30.53
CA TRP A 446 51.16 -12.01 -30.60
C TRP A 446 50.65 -11.57 -31.99
N ARG A 447 51.43 -11.71 -33.07
CA ARG A 447 51.03 -11.25 -34.42
C ARG A 447 50.87 -12.34 -35.49
N ASP A 448 51.35 -13.55 -35.27
CA ASP A 448 51.46 -14.57 -36.33
C ASP A 448 50.59 -15.83 -36.13
N GLU A 449 49.79 -15.92 -35.07
CA GLU A 449 48.84 -17.04 -34.87
C GLU A 449 47.39 -16.54 -34.72
N ASN A 450 46.80 -16.14 -35.86
CA ASN A 450 45.38 -15.79 -35.92
C ASN A 450 44.73 -16.35 -37.19
N GLU A 451 44.29 -17.62 -37.15
CA GLU A 451 43.49 -18.24 -38.23
C GLU A 451 42.35 -19.15 -37.72
N HIS A 452 41.95 -19.03 -36.45
CA HIS A 452 40.77 -19.71 -35.87
C HIS A 452 39.83 -18.75 -35.09
N GLU A 453 39.64 -17.55 -35.64
CA GLU A 453 38.97 -16.40 -35.01
C GLU A 453 37.42 -16.45 -35.01
N LEU A 454 36.79 -17.64 -34.91
CA LEU A 454 35.31 -17.79 -34.99
C LEU A 454 34.64 -18.68 -33.92
N GLN A 455 35.39 -19.27 -32.98
CA GLN A 455 34.80 -20.16 -31.96
C GLN A 455 34.64 -19.54 -30.56
N HIS A 456 35.25 -18.38 -30.27
CA HIS A 456 35.27 -17.83 -28.90
C HIS A 456 34.06 -16.94 -28.53
N GLU A 457 33.31 -16.38 -29.49
CA GLU A 457 32.11 -15.59 -29.20
C GLU A 457 30.92 -16.44 -28.68
N TRP A 458 30.95 -17.77 -28.88
CA TRP A 458 29.79 -18.64 -28.73
C TRP A 458 29.63 -19.30 -27.35
N LEU A 459 30.62 -19.22 -26.45
CA LEU A 459 30.50 -19.78 -25.08
C LEU A 459 29.87 -18.83 -24.06
N GLY A 460 30.05 -17.50 -24.20
CA GLY A 460 29.46 -16.52 -23.28
C GLY A 460 27.92 -16.56 -23.28
N CYS A 461 27.32 -16.72 -24.47
CA CYS A 461 25.88 -16.87 -24.64
C CYS A 461 25.31 -18.11 -23.90
N LYS A 462 26.08 -19.19 -23.74
CA LYS A 462 25.64 -20.44 -23.11
C LYS A 462 25.55 -20.37 -21.58
N LEU A 463 26.08 -19.32 -20.91
CA LEU A 463 25.93 -19.15 -19.45
C LEU A 463 25.04 -17.98 -19.00
N VAL A 464 24.84 -16.95 -19.81
CA VAL A 464 23.81 -15.94 -19.53
C VAL A 464 22.42 -16.62 -19.48
N HIS A 465 22.22 -17.68 -20.27
CA HIS A 465 21.03 -18.52 -20.24
C HIS A 465 20.79 -19.21 -18.87
N ILE A 466 21.85 -19.46 -18.08
CA ILE A 466 21.82 -20.17 -16.77
C ILE A 466 21.29 -19.34 -15.62
N LEU A 467 21.34 -18.01 -15.72
CA LEU A 467 20.83 -17.11 -14.69
C LEU A 467 19.39 -16.63 -14.99
N GLU A 468 18.83 -17.03 -16.14
CA GLU A 468 17.60 -16.50 -16.76
C GLU A 468 16.40 -17.46 -16.70
N THR A 469 16.58 -18.70 -17.16
CA THR A 469 15.47 -19.67 -17.25
C THR A 469 14.99 -20.17 -15.89
N VAL A 470 15.83 -19.99 -14.87
CA VAL A 470 15.47 -20.19 -13.47
C VAL A 470 14.36 -19.18 -13.08
N PRO A 471 14.58 -17.85 -12.97
CA PRO A 471 13.52 -16.90 -12.57
C PRO A 471 12.17 -16.99 -13.29
N GLU A 472 12.09 -17.25 -14.61
CA GLU A 472 10.79 -17.27 -15.32
C GLU A 472 9.98 -18.55 -15.09
N LYS A 473 10.61 -19.74 -15.13
CA LYS A 473 9.89 -20.99 -14.85
C LYS A 473 9.70 -21.21 -13.35
N TRP A 474 10.62 -20.73 -12.52
CA TRP A 474 10.37 -20.58 -11.09
C TRP A 474 9.38 -19.46 -10.76
N SER A 475 9.08 -18.51 -11.66
CA SER A 475 7.96 -17.57 -11.51
C SER A 475 6.60 -18.28 -11.64
N ALA A 476 6.49 -19.30 -12.51
CA ALA A 476 5.32 -20.18 -12.55
C ALA A 476 5.17 -20.99 -11.25
N ILE A 477 6.27 -21.57 -10.75
CA ILE A 477 6.29 -22.29 -9.47
C ILE A 477 5.98 -21.35 -8.30
N TRP A 478 6.59 -20.15 -8.28
CA TRP A 478 6.29 -19.08 -7.33
C TRP A 478 4.84 -18.63 -7.42
N SER A 479 4.18 -18.62 -8.58
CA SER A 479 2.77 -18.21 -8.65
C SER A 479 1.82 -19.15 -7.87
N SER A 480 2.30 -20.32 -7.43
CA SER A 480 1.61 -21.21 -6.50
C SER A 480 1.85 -20.92 -4.99
N TYR A 481 2.90 -20.17 -4.63
CA TYR A 481 3.33 -19.94 -3.23
C TYR A 481 3.60 -18.47 -2.88
N ALA A 482 4.21 -17.72 -3.78
CA ALA A 482 4.38 -16.28 -3.73
C ALA A 482 3.03 -15.57 -3.93
N TYR A 483 2.36 -15.36 -2.80
CA TYR A 483 1.46 -14.26 -2.56
C TYR A 483 1.83 -13.03 -3.40
N LYS A 484 0.93 -12.59 -4.29
CA LYS A 484 1.13 -11.46 -5.24
C LYS A 484 1.15 -10.09 -4.54
N GLN A 485 2.01 -9.90 -3.54
CA GLN A 485 2.59 -8.58 -3.28
C GLN A 485 3.57 -8.27 -4.41
N ARG A 486 3.02 -7.89 -5.57
CA ARG A 486 3.72 -6.92 -6.40
C ARG A 486 3.78 -5.65 -5.56
N LEU A 487 4.95 -5.40 -4.96
CA LEU A 487 5.40 -4.02 -4.81
C LEU A 487 5.58 -3.48 -6.23
N ALA A 488 4.47 -3.06 -6.82
CA ALA A 488 4.51 -2.21 -7.98
C ALA A 488 5.13 -0.89 -7.51
N THR A 489 6.45 -0.75 -7.73
CA THR A 489 6.93 0.50 -8.30
C THR A 489 5.98 0.82 -9.45
N ILE A 490 5.03 1.73 -9.24
CA ILE A 490 4.04 2.07 -10.26
C ILE A 490 4.83 2.48 -11.50
N PRO A 491 4.84 1.67 -12.57
CA PRO A 491 5.51 2.06 -13.79
C PRO A 491 4.69 3.21 -14.33
N ILE A 492 5.29 4.38 -14.54
CA ILE A 492 4.60 5.54 -15.13
C ILE A 492 4.46 5.35 -16.65
N ASP A 493 4.27 4.11 -17.08
CA ASP A 493 3.93 3.73 -18.44
C ASP A 493 2.42 3.41 -18.52
N VAL A 494 1.65 4.45 -18.22
CA VAL A 494 0.27 4.56 -18.69
C VAL A 494 0.32 4.86 -20.18
N GLY A 495 0.07 3.84 -21.01
CA GLY A 495 0.06 3.92 -22.47
C GLY A 495 -1.06 4.84 -23.03
N PRO A 496 -2.03 4.34 -23.83
CA PRO A 496 -3.05 5.20 -24.45
C PRO A 496 -3.90 6.03 -23.46
N SER A 497 -3.90 5.68 -22.17
CA SER A 497 -4.64 6.35 -21.09
C SER A 497 -4.04 7.68 -20.60
N ARG A 498 -2.91 8.15 -21.18
CA ARG A 498 -2.20 9.40 -20.84
C ARG A 498 -3.07 10.68 -20.78
N LEU A 499 -4.25 10.69 -21.40
CA LEU A 499 -5.20 11.82 -21.40
C LEU A 499 -6.08 11.90 -20.13
N LEU A 500 -6.49 10.79 -19.54
CA LEU A 500 -7.36 10.77 -18.35
C LEU A 500 -6.58 10.95 -17.03
N TRP A 501 -5.32 10.52 -17.00
CA TRP A 501 -4.45 10.59 -15.82
C TRP A 501 -3.74 11.94 -15.60
N ARG A 502 -3.69 12.80 -16.63
CA ARG A 502 -2.84 14.01 -16.66
C ARG A 502 -3.17 14.99 -15.52
N GLY A 503 -2.37 14.96 -14.46
CA GLY A 503 -2.46 15.86 -13.31
C GLY A 503 -3.27 15.34 -12.11
N SER A 504 -3.95 14.20 -12.23
CA SER A 504 -4.75 13.63 -11.12
C SER A 504 -4.00 12.61 -10.26
N LEU A 505 -2.96 11.95 -10.77
CA LEU A 505 -2.14 11.05 -9.96
C LEU A 505 -1.06 11.83 -9.19
N ILE A 506 -1.09 11.74 -7.87
CA ILE A 506 -0.15 12.37 -6.94
C ILE A 506 0.75 11.28 -6.35
N LYS A 507 2.07 11.41 -6.51
CA LYS A 507 3.04 10.67 -5.69
C LYS A 507 2.98 11.23 -4.27
N THR A 508 2.81 10.40 -3.26
CA THR A 508 2.62 10.85 -1.88
C THR A 508 3.79 11.67 -1.36
N ARG A 509 3.49 12.81 -0.73
CA ARG A 509 4.46 13.72 -0.10
C ARG A 509 3.91 14.17 1.26
N PRO A 510 4.22 13.45 2.35
CA PRO A 510 3.67 13.76 3.68
C PRO A 510 3.91 15.23 4.05
N ALA A 511 2.85 15.97 4.40
CA ALA A 511 2.94 17.40 4.69
C ALA A 511 4.08 17.76 5.67
N ALA A 512 4.22 16.96 6.73
CA ALA A 512 5.23 17.08 7.78
C ALA A 512 6.67 16.83 7.33
N SER A 513 6.92 16.29 6.13
CA SER A 513 8.27 16.14 5.56
C SER A 513 9.03 17.47 5.58
N SER A 514 8.31 18.59 5.39
CA SER A 514 8.85 19.95 5.45
C SER A 514 9.48 20.36 6.79
N CYS A 515 9.25 19.60 7.87
CA CYS A 515 9.84 19.80 9.20
C CYS A 515 11.18 19.11 9.41
N TYR A 516 11.62 18.27 8.47
CA TYR A 516 12.88 17.53 8.56
C TYR A 516 13.94 18.20 7.69
N LYS A 517 15.21 18.17 8.14
CA LYS A 517 16.33 18.95 7.57
C LYS A 517 16.46 18.83 6.04
N THR A 518 16.20 17.65 5.50
CA THR A 518 16.33 17.33 4.07
C THR A 518 15.01 17.43 3.28
N ASN A 519 13.87 17.64 3.94
CA ASN A 519 12.53 17.50 3.36
C ASN A 519 12.39 16.26 2.46
N PRO A 520 12.54 15.03 2.99
CA PRO A 520 12.81 13.81 2.21
C PRO A 520 11.74 13.42 1.16
N PHE A 521 10.56 14.05 1.18
CA PHE A 521 9.50 13.86 0.18
C PHE A 521 9.11 15.14 -0.58
N ASP A 522 9.93 16.20 -0.56
CA ASP A 522 9.66 17.47 -1.26
C ASP A 522 8.27 18.04 -0.96
N SER A 523 7.88 18.05 0.32
CA SER A 523 6.61 18.67 0.75
C SER A 523 6.62 20.16 0.39
N PRO A 524 5.59 20.67 -0.31
CA PRO A 524 5.51 22.07 -0.73
C PRO A 524 5.03 23.01 0.39
N LEU A 525 4.65 22.46 1.55
CA LEU A 525 4.25 23.25 2.71
C LEU A 525 5.47 23.69 3.53
N LYS A 526 5.29 24.72 4.35
CA LYS A 526 6.30 25.15 5.34
C LYS A 526 5.98 24.50 6.67
N CYS A 527 7.00 24.01 7.38
CA CYS A 527 6.82 23.32 8.66
C CYS A 527 5.95 24.10 9.66
N ASN A 528 6.21 25.40 9.84
CA ASN A 528 5.43 26.26 10.75
C ASN A 528 3.92 26.33 10.41
N ALA A 529 3.55 26.14 9.14
CA ALA A 529 2.16 26.08 8.71
C ALA A 529 1.53 24.68 8.87
N VAL A 530 2.36 23.63 8.96
CA VAL A 530 1.97 22.26 9.30
C VAL A 530 1.77 22.15 10.81
N GLU A 531 2.75 22.54 11.61
CA GLU A 531 2.69 22.59 13.10
C GLU A 531 1.43 23.32 13.57
N ALA A 532 1.23 24.56 13.12
CA ALA A 532 0.10 25.42 13.55
C ALA A 532 -1.30 24.92 13.13
N LYS A 533 -1.37 23.86 12.31
CA LYS A 533 -2.64 23.28 11.82
C LYS A 533 -2.78 21.78 12.04
N TRP A 534 -1.79 21.13 12.66
CA TRP A 534 -1.75 19.68 12.82
C TRP A 534 -2.90 19.12 13.66
N THR A 535 -3.51 19.94 14.53
CA THR A 535 -4.69 19.51 15.31
C THR A 535 -6.01 19.66 14.54
N GLN A 536 -6.02 20.31 13.37
CA GLN A 536 -7.24 20.66 12.65
C GLN A 536 -7.65 19.54 11.69
N SER A 537 -8.81 18.90 11.91
CA SER A 537 -9.30 17.84 11.02
C SER A 537 -9.46 18.30 9.56
N MET A 538 -9.84 19.58 9.33
CA MET A 538 -9.91 20.15 7.98
C MET A 538 -8.54 20.30 7.29
N PHE A 539 -7.45 20.39 8.04
CA PHE A 539 -6.10 20.41 7.46
C PHE A 539 -5.79 19.04 6.85
N HIS A 540 -5.98 17.95 7.59
CA HIS A 540 -5.83 16.58 7.09
C HIS A 540 -6.80 16.25 5.96
N ALA A 541 -8.05 16.72 6.03
CA ALA A 541 -9.06 16.52 4.99
C ALA A 541 -8.67 17.13 3.63
N ASN A 542 -7.94 18.24 3.65
CA ASN A 542 -7.49 18.96 2.45
C ASN A 542 -6.08 18.53 1.97
N LEU A 543 -5.47 17.53 2.60
CA LEU A 543 -4.22 16.89 2.17
C LEU A 543 -4.51 15.53 1.49
N PRO A 544 -3.77 15.14 0.44
CA PRO A 544 -4.06 13.91 -0.31
C PRO A 544 -3.80 12.63 0.48
N GLU A 545 -2.73 12.60 1.29
CA GLU A 545 -2.30 11.42 2.05
C GLU A 545 -2.75 11.42 3.51
N SER A 546 -2.90 12.62 4.10
CA SER A 546 -2.94 12.75 5.56
C SER A 546 -4.28 12.32 6.18
N ILE A 547 -4.23 11.81 7.41
CA ILE A 547 -5.38 11.36 8.21
C ILE A 547 -5.33 11.97 9.61
N SER A 548 -6.49 12.11 10.27
CA SER A 548 -6.57 12.67 11.63
C SER A 548 -5.88 11.78 12.67
N SER A 549 -5.98 10.45 12.55
CA SER A 549 -5.39 9.51 13.51
C SER A 549 -4.06 8.94 13.02
N ALA A 550 -3.01 9.78 13.05
CA ALA A 550 -1.68 9.46 12.51
C ALA A 550 -0.99 8.22 13.11
N LEU A 551 -1.43 7.76 14.29
CA LEU A 551 -1.05 6.48 14.89
C LEU A 551 -1.24 5.30 13.92
N TYR A 552 -2.35 5.28 13.16
CA TYR A 552 -2.62 4.26 12.13
C TYR A 552 -1.87 4.47 10.81
N ALA A 553 -1.16 5.60 10.64
CA ALA A 553 -0.15 5.80 9.60
C ALA A 553 1.27 5.42 10.08
N ASN A 554 1.36 4.70 11.20
CA ASN A 554 2.59 4.31 11.90
C ASN A 554 3.44 5.51 12.38
N ASN A 555 2.82 6.66 12.66
CA ASN A 555 3.49 7.92 13.06
C ASN A 555 4.69 8.31 12.18
N SER A 556 4.67 7.87 10.93
CA SER A 556 5.87 7.74 10.09
C SER A 556 6.45 9.06 9.61
N CYS A 557 5.67 10.14 9.67
CA CYS A 557 6.13 11.50 9.41
C CYS A 557 5.22 12.50 10.14
N LEU A 558 5.75 13.12 11.19
CA LEU A 558 5.02 14.02 12.09
C LEU A 558 5.75 15.36 12.21
N PRO A 559 5.06 16.49 12.46
CA PRO A 559 5.72 17.74 12.77
C PRO A 559 6.18 17.77 14.25
N PRO A 560 7.16 18.63 14.61
CA PRO A 560 7.50 18.92 15.99
C PRO A 560 6.27 19.28 16.83
N GLY A 561 6.23 18.78 18.06
CA GLY A 561 5.10 18.99 18.98
C GLY A 561 3.88 18.09 18.76
N ALA A 562 3.81 17.30 17.68
CA ALA A 562 2.81 16.26 17.55
C ALA A 562 3.09 15.08 18.50
N GLN A 563 2.03 14.41 18.97
CA GLN A 563 2.14 13.24 19.84
C GLN A 563 2.92 12.11 19.14
N GLY A 564 3.97 11.60 19.79
CA GLY A 564 4.89 10.61 19.23
C GLY A 564 5.86 11.09 18.14
N TYR A 565 5.98 12.40 17.93
CA TYR A 565 7.06 12.93 17.10
C TYR A 565 8.43 12.54 17.67
N SER A 566 9.28 11.92 16.83
CA SER A 566 10.68 11.67 17.15
C SER A 566 11.59 12.11 16.01
N LYS A 567 12.57 12.96 16.34
CA LYS A 567 13.57 13.46 15.39
C LYS A 567 14.53 12.36 14.92
N THR A 568 14.73 11.30 15.72
CA THR A 568 15.64 10.19 15.38
C THR A 568 15.00 9.16 14.45
N VAL A 569 13.68 8.97 14.54
CA VAL A 569 12.90 8.10 13.63
C VAL A 569 12.84 8.68 12.21
N GLY A 570 12.88 10.02 12.09
CA GLY A 570 12.87 10.70 10.80
C GLY A 570 11.47 10.78 10.19
N CYS A 571 11.41 10.84 8.86
CA CYS A 571 10.18 10.89 8.07
C CYS A 571 10.24 9.83 6.97
N HIS A 572 9.25 8.95 6.92
CA HIS A 572 9.04 7.93 5.90
C HIS A 572 7.55 7.80 5.57
N LEU A 573 7.18 7.03 4.54
CA LEU A 573 5.76 6.85 4.18
C LEU A 573 4.99 6.00 5.18
N GLY A 574 5.62 4.97 5.76
CA GLY A 574 4.98 4.06 6.73
C GLY A 574 3.61 3.58 6.28
N GLY A 575 2.57 3.88 7.06
CA GLY A 575 1.18 3.50 6.78
C GLY A 575 0.44 4.40 5.77
N TYR A 576 1.07 5.42 5.18
CA TYR A 576 0.47 6.25 4.12
C TYR A 576 0.44 5.53 2.75
N PRO A 577 -0.53 5.84 1.87
CA PRO A 577 -0.56 5.33 0.50
C PRO A 577 0.70 5.74 -0.28
N SER A 578 1.14 4.92 -1.22
CA SER A 578 2.30 5.25 -2.07
C SER A 578 1.95 6.31 -3.12
N TYR A 579 0.71 6.25 -3.62
CA TYR A 579 0.14 7.19 -4.58
C TYR A 579 -1.32 7.49 -4.26
N VAL A 580 -1.76 8.69 -4.62
CA VAL A 580 -3.13 9.17 -4.40
C VAL A 580 -3.73 9.64 -5.73
N VAL A 581 -4.92 9.19 -6.05
CA VAL A 581 -5.74 9.74 -7.13
C VAL A 581 -6.56 10.88 -6.58
N ASN A 582 -6.25 12.09 -7.01
CA ASN A 582 -7.08 13.27 -6.78
C ASN A 582 -8.30 13.22 -7.72
N ALA A 583 -9.37 12.61 -7.22
CA ALA A 583 -10.55 12.31 -8.02
C ALA A 583 -11.48 13.52 -8.16
N THR A 584 -11.81 13.87 -9.41
CA THR A 584 -12.79 14.92 -9.73
C THR A 584 -13.98 14.39 -10.54
N SER A 585 -13.89 13.17 -11.08
CA SER A 585 -14.95 12.51 -11.84
C SER A 585 -14.98 11.00 -11.59
N ASP A 586 -16.10 10.36 -11.91
CA ASP A 586 -16.29 8.92 -11.76
C ASP A 586 -15.43 8.11 -12.73
N GLU A 587 -15.18 8.63 -13.92
CA GLU A 587 -14.36 7.99 -14.97
C GLU A 587 -12.89 7.88 -14.53
N GLN A 588 -12.39 8.89 -13.80
CA GLN A 588 -11.06 8.84 -13.20
C GLN A 588 -10.97 7.75 -12.12
N ILE A 589 -12.02 7.62 -11.30
CA ILE A 589 -12.09 6.56 -10.27
C ILE A 589 -12.19 5.20 -10.95
N ALA A 590 -13.06 5.03 -11.95
CA ALA A 590 -13.28 3.79 -12.69
C ALA A 590 -11.99 3.26 -13.34
N LEU A 591 -11.24 4.15 -14.01
CA LEU A 591 -9.94 3.82 -14.58
C LEU A 591 -8.93 3.41 -13.49
N ALA A 592 -8.89 4.14 -12.37
CA ALA A 592 -7.94 3.89 -11.30
C ALA A 592 -8.19 2.59 -10.52
N VAL A 593 -9.44 2.33 -10.12
CA VAL A 593 -9.78 1.12 -9.35
C VAL A 593 -9.64 -0.13 -10.19
N LYS A 594 -10.05 -0.08 -11.47
CA LYS A 594 -9.84 -1.18 -12.41
C LYS A 594 -8.35 -1.47 -12.60
N TRP A 595 -7.55 -0.43 -12.87
CA TRP A 595 -6.11 -0.58 -13.05
C TRP A 595 -5.41 -1.19 -11.83
N ALA A 596 -5.81 -0.79 -10.62
CA ALA A 596 -5.26 -1.30 -9.37
C ALA A 596 -5.71 -2.75 -9.09
N SER A 597 -7.01 -3.04 -9.26
CA SER A 597 -7.61 -4.37 -9.07
C SER A 597 -6.98 -5.42 -9.99
N GLU A 598 -6.85 -5.13 -11.29
CA GLU A 598 -6.15 -5.97 -12.28
C GLU A 598 -4.69 -6.30 -11.90
N ARG A 599 -4.06 -5.46 -11.06
CA ARG A 599 -2.64 -5.54 -10.69
C ARG A 599 -2.42 -6.04 -9.26
N ASN A 600 -3.48 -6.42 -8.56
CA ASN A 600 -3.48 -6.79 -7.13
C ASN A 600 -2.87 -5.70 -6.23
N ILE A 601 -3.14 -4.42 -6.55
CA ILE A 601 -2.72 -3.28 -5.74
C ILE A 601 -3.85 -2.95 -4.77
N ARG A 602 -3.52 -2.87 -3.47
CA ARG A 602 -4.47 -2.48 -2.42
C ARG A 602 -5.10 -1.13 -2.77
N ILE A 603 -6.43 -1.04 -2.73
CA ILE A 603 -7.17 0.21 -2.91
C ILE A 603 -7.55 0.73 -1.52
N VAL A 604 -7.25 2.01 -1.26
CA VAL A 604 -7.69 2.74 -0.09
C VAL A 604 -8.65 3.84 -0.54
N VAL A 605 -9.62 4.21 0.31
CA VAL A 605 -10.59 5.26 -0.01
C VAL A 605 -10.53 6.34 1.07
N LYS A 606 -10.29 7.59 0.67
CA LYS A 606 -10.25 8.73 1.59
C LYS A 606 -11.23 9.81 1.15
N GLY A 607 -12.22 10.08 2.00
CA GLY A 607 -12.96 11.34 1.98
C GLY A 607 -12.13 12.42 2.68
N THR A 608 -12.30 12.51 4.01
CA THR A 608 -11.63 13.50 4.86
C THR A 608 -10.47 12.95 5.71
N GLY A 609 -10.31 11.63 5.82
CA GLY A 609 -9.28 11.05 6.70
C GLY A 609 -9.63 11.08 8.20
N HIS A 610 -10.89 11.33 8.54
CA HIS A 610 -11.44 11.38 9.91
C HIS A 610 -11.53 10.01 10.63
N ASP A 611 -11.16 8.92 9.96
CA ASP A 611 -11.44 7.57 10.45
C ASP A 611 -10.61 7.21 11.70
N LEU A 612 -11.31 6.93 12.81
CA LEU A 612 -10.71 6.60 14.12
C LEU A 612 -10.08 5.20 14.18
N CYS A 613 -10.20 4.41 13.11
CA CYS A 613 -9.87 2.99 13.03
C CYS A 613 -8.78 2.69 11.98
N GLY A 614 -8.15 3.73 11.39
CA GLY A 614 -7.09 3.59 10.38
C GLY A 614 -7.55 3.15 8.98
N ARG A 615 -8.85 2.99 8.73
CA ARG A 615 -9.41 2.38 7.51
C ARG A 615 -9.27 3.25 6.25
N SER A 616 -8.96 4.53 6.42
CA SER A 616 -8.74 5.49 5.32
C SER A 616 -7.26 5.70 4.94
N SER A 617 -6.36 4.84 5.44
CA SER A 617 -4.95 4.79 5.04
C SER A 617 -4.46 3.35 4.86
N GLY A 618 -3.29 3.20 4.25
CA GLY A 618 -2.61 1.92 4.11
C GLY A 618 -1.36 2.02 3.26
N ALA A 619 -0.27 1.40 3.71
CA ALA A 619 0.95 1.27 2.94
C ALA A 619 0.72 0.52 1.62
N HIS A 620 1.64 0.72 0.66
CA HIS A 620 1.70 0.01 -0.63
C HIS A 620 0.39 0.06 -1.44
N SER A 621 -0.41 1.10 -1.22
CA SER A 621 -1.75 1.25 -1.79
C SER A 621 -1.87 2.41 -2.77
N LEU A 622 -2.90 2.33 -3.61
CA LEU A 622 -3.45 3.45 -4.36
C LEU A 622 -4.65 4.01 -3.59
N SER A 623 -4.54 5.24 -3.09
CA SER A 623 -5.65 5.91 -2.41
C SER A 623 -6.53 6.66 -3.40
N ILE A 624 -7.84 6.43 -3.37
CA ILE A 624 -8.84 7.23 -4.08
C ILE A 624 -9.29 8.35 -3.15
N TRP A 625 -8.84 9.57 -3.42
CA TRP A 625 -9.17 10.74 -2.61
C TRP A 625 -10.34 11.51 -3.24
N THR A 626 -11.52 11.37 -2.65
CA THR A 626 -12.78 11.90 -3.21
C THR A 626 -13.02 13.37 -2.88
N ARG A 627 -12.20 14.00 -2.03
CA ARG A 627 -12.37 15.38 -1.49
C ARG A 627 -12.68 16.45 -2.52
N HIS A 628 -12.19 16.34 -3.76
CA HIS A 628 -12.41 17.32 -4.83
C HIS A 628 -13.69 17.07 -5.64
N MET A 629 -14.43 15.98 -5.38
CA MET A 629 -15.79 15.79 -5.86
C MET A 629 -16.74 16.66 -5.03
N GLN A 630 -17.07 17.85 -5.54
CA GLN A 630 -17.83 18.89 -4.82
C GLN A 630 -19.18 19.23 -5.48
N ARG A 631 -19.69 18.37 -6.37
CA ARG A 631 -21.01 18.59 -6.99
C ARG A 631 -22.11 18.50 -5.92
N VAL A 632 -23.02 19.47 -5.93
CA VAL A 632 -24.19 19.49 -5.06
C VAL A 632 -25.37 20.12 -5.81
N LYS A 633 -26.56 19.52 -5.68
CA LYS A 633 -27.82 20.04 -6.21
C LYS A 633 -28.91 19.81 -5.16
N PHE A 634 -29.67 20.85 -4.84
CA PHE A 634 -30.93 20.72 -4.13
C PHE A 634 -32.07 20.52 -5.13
N ASP A 635 -32.98 19.59 -4.84
CA ASP A 635 -34.11 19.27 -5.73
C ASP A 635 -35.38 19.03 -4.89
N PRO A 636 -36.38 19.94 -4.92
CA PRO A 636 -37.59 19.80 -4.11
C PRO A 636 -38.63 18.83 -4.70
N ASN A 637 -38.46 18.41 -5.96
CA ASN A 637 -39.44 17.61 -6.71
C ASN A 637 -38.78 16.36 -7.32
N TRP A 638 -37.86 15.73 -6.59
CA TRP A 638 -37.11 14.59 -7.11
C TRP A 638 -37.96 13.31 -7.05
N ILE A 639 -38.09 12.62 -8.19
CA ILE A 639 -38.92 11.42 -8.33
C ILE A 639 -38.27 10.26 -7.58
N VAL A 640 -38.97 9.68 -6.61
CA VAL A 640 -38.48 8.56 -5.81
C VAL A 640 -38.56 7.25 -6.61
N PRO A 641 -37.43 6.56 -6.87
CA PRO A 641 -37.38 5.38 -7.74
C PRO A 641 -38.37 4.27 -7.33
N GLY A 642 -39.02 3.69 -8.35
CA GLY A 642 -40.06 2.67 -8.16
C GLY A 642 -41.40 3.22 -7.65
N THR A 643 -41.60 4.54 -7.65
CA THR A 643 -42.86 5.18 -7.20
C THR A 643 -43.27 6.34 -8.10
N ASN A 644 -44.55 6.72 -8.04
CA ASN A 644 -45.08 7.93 -8.69
C ASN A 644 -45.02 9.17 -7.77
N LYS A 645 -44.17 9.16 -6.73
CA LYS A 645 -44.07 10.24 -5.73
C LYS A 645 -42.77 11.03 -5.92
N THR A 646 -42.83 12.33 -5.63
CA THR A 646 -41.66 13.19 -5.48
C THR A 646 -41.36 13.44 -4.00
N ASP A 647 -40.09 13.71 -3.69
CA ASP A 647 -39.65 14.15 -2.37
C ASP A 647 -38.55 15.22 -2.50
N THR A 648 -38.25 15.92 -1.40
CA THR A 648 -37.18 16.92 -1.36
C THR A 648 -35.85 16.27 -1.00
N VAL A 649 -34.83 16.50 -1.82
CA VAL A 649 -33.52 15.86 -1.68
C VAL A 649 -32.34 16.83 -1.85
N LEU A 650 -31.21 16.45 -1.25
CA LEU A 650 -29.90 16.96 -1.58
C LEU A 650 -29.12 15.87 -2.33
N ILE A 651 -28.83 16.12 -3.61
CA ILE A 651 -27.92 15.31 -4.41
C ILE A 651 -26.50 15.82 -4.12
N ALA A 652 -25.66 14.99 -3.52
CA ALA A 652 -24.41 15.40 -2.89
C ALA A 652 -23.25 14.46 -3.25
N ALA A 653 -22.18 15.01 -3.82
CA ALA A 653 -20.96 14.26 -4.10
C ALA A 653 -20.25 13.82 -2.80
N SER A 654 -19.66 12.62 -2.81
CA SER A 654 -19.04 11.97 -1.64
C SER A 654 -17.84 12.72 -1.04
N GLY A 655 -17.26 13.68 -1.77
CA GLY A 655 -16.17 14.53 -1.30
C GLY A 655 -16.57 15.69 -0.40
N LEU A 656 -17.87 15.94 -0.22
CA LEU A 656 -18.39 17.02 0.63
C LEU A 656 -18.19 16.69 2.11
N THR A 657 -17.95 17.73 2.91
CA THR A 657 -18.07 17.67 4.37
C THR A 657 -19.50 17.97 4.81
N TYR A 658 -19.86 17.67 6.06
CA TYR A 658 -21.17 18.05 6.57
C TYR A 658 -21.37 19.58 6.63
N GLY A 659 -20.31 20.36 6.85
CA GLY A 659 -20.33 21.82 6.72
C GLY A 659 -20.73 22.27 5.32
N ASP A 660 -20.18 21.63 4.28
CA ASP A 660 -20.54 21.92 2.89
C ASP A 660 -21.97 21.49 2.56
N ALA A 661 -22.38 20.30 2.97
CA ALA A 661 -23.66 19.68 2.59
C ALA A 661 -24.86 20.30 3.37
N VAL A 662 -24.77 20.38 4.69
CA VAL A 662 -25.78 21.04 5.55
C VAL A 662 -25.85 22.53 5.20
N GLY A 663 -24.70 23.17 4.96
CA GLY A 663 -24.63 24.55 4.51
C GLY A 663 -25.28 24.81 3.14
N HIS A 664 -25.41 23.79 2.27
CA HIS A 664 -26.19 23.89 1.03
C HIS A 664 -27.68 23.70 1.26
N ALA A 665 -28.10 22.67 2.01
CA ALA A 665 -29.52 22.45 2.32
C ALA A 665 -30.15 23.69 3.01
N LEU A 666 -29.42 24.31 3.94
CA LEU A 666 -29.89 25.47 4.71
C LEU A 666 -30.15 26.72 3.85
N LYS A 667 -29.47 26.87 2.69
CA LYS A 667 -29.77 27.95 1.73
C LYS A 667 -31.18 27.86 1.14
N HIS A 668 -31.76 26.66 1.15
CA HIS A 668 -33.10 26.36 0.67
C HIS A 668 -34.09 26.16 1.84
N GLY A 669 -33.74 26.55 3.07
CA GLY A 669 -34.59 26.36 4.26
C GLY A 669 -34.73 24.91 4.73
N HIS A 670 -33.82 24.04 4.31
CA HIS A 670 -33.86 22.60 4.60
C HIS A 670 -32.61 22.13 5.35
N VAL A 671 -32.68 20.91 5.90
CA VAL A 671 -31.58 20.18 6.54
C VAL A 671 -31.52 18.75 6.00
N ILE A 672 -30.36 18.12 6.12
CA ILE A 672 -30.20 16.66 5.94
C ILE A 672 -29.81 16.06 7.30
N VAL A 673 -30.03 14.77 7.50
CA VAL A 673 -29.44 14.06 8.65
C VAL A 673 -27.92 14.08 8.49
N SER A 674 -27.22 14.60 9.51
CA SER A 674 -25.78 14.85 9.49
C SER A 674 -25.09 14.30 10.72
N GLY A 675 -23.76 14.22 10.69
CA GLY A 675 -22.95 14.17 11.91
C GLY A 675 -22.97 15.50 12.68
N ASN A 676 -22.43 15.50 13.90
CA ASN A 676 -22.26 16.73 14.72
C ASN A 676 -21.14 17.62 14.16
N ASP A 677 -19.98 17.03 13.86
CA ASP A 677 -18.77 17.72 13.40
C ASP A 677 -18.88 18.04 11.90
N ALA A 678 -18.84 19.34 11.58
CA ALA A 678 -18.94 19.86 10.22
C ALA A 678 -17.80 19.41 9.29
N THR A 679 -16.69 18.94 9.84
CA THR A 679 -15.47 18.54 9.11
C THR A 679 -15.47 17.05 8.72
N VAL A 680 -16.42 16.27 9.26
CA VAL A 680 -16.65 14.88 8.87
C VAL A 680 -17.20 14.83 7.44
N GLY A 681 -16.71 13.86 6.65
CA GLY A 681 -17.14 13.66 5.26
C GLY A 681 -18.32 12.70 5.15
N LEU A 682 -19.17 12.90 4.13
CA LEU A 682 -20.36 12.07 3.89
C LEU A 682 -20.00 10.58 3.79
N GLY A 683 -18.93 10.24 3.06
CA GLY A 683 -18.55 8.88 2.68
C GLY A 683 -18.59 7.86 3.82
N GLY A 684 -17.64 7.92 4.75
CA GLY A 684 -17.47 6.92 5.81
C GLY A 684 -18.57 6.93 6.87
N HIS A 685 -19.05 8.13 7.21
CA HIS A 685 -20.08 8.32 8.23
C HIS A 685 -21.40 7.70 7.80
N ILE A 686 -21.91 8.04 6.61
CA ILE A 686 -23.16 7.49 6.07
C ILE A 686 -23.06 5.97 5.89
N GLN A 687 -21.99 5.46 5.29
CA GLN A 687 -21.87 4.03 4.97
C GLN A 687 -21.78 3.13 6.20
N GLY A 688 -21.28 3.61 7.34
CA GLY A 688 -21.27 2.87 8.61
C GLY A 688 -22.56 3.02 9.43
N GLY A 689 -23.49 3.89 9.02
CA GLY A 689 -24.75 4.18 9.70
C GLY A 689 -24.98 5.69 9.82
N GLY A 690 -24.09 6.39 10.52
CA GLY A 690 -24.05 7.84 10.57
C GLY A 690 -25.06 8.48 11.53
N HIS A 691 -24.66 8.64 12.79
CA HIS A 691 -25.46 9.36 13.80
C HIS A 691 -25.14 10.86 13.86
N GLY A 692 -26.06 11.65 14.42
CA GLY A 692 -25.84 13.04 14.82
C GLY A 692 -27.12 13.69 15.35
N PRO A 693 -27.27 15.04 15.31
CA PRO A 693 -28.25 15.73 16.15
C PRO A 693 -29.71 15.40 15.81
N LEU A 694 -29.99 15.17 14.53
CA LEU A 694 -31.33 14.89 14.01
C LEU A 694 -31.70 13.40 14.01
N SER A 695 -30.78 12.50 14.41
CA SER A 695 -30.95 11.06 14.21
C SER A 695 -32.12 10.47 14.98
N SER A 696 -32.33 10.89 16.23
CA SER A 696 -33.47 10.44 17.05
C SER A 696 -34.83 10.91 16.52
N THR A 697 -34.85 11.84 15.56
CA THR A 697 -36.08 12.34 14.90
C THR A 697 -36.30 11.73 13.52
N PHE A 698 -35.25 11.61 12.70
CA PHE A 698 -35.35 11.24 11.27
C PHE A 698 -34.62 9.94 10.88
N GLY A 699 -34.12 9.16 11.85
CA GLY A 699 -33.30 7.98 11.58
C GLY A 699 -31.82 8.33 11.34
N LEU A 700 -30.97 7.32 11.15
CA LEU A 700 -29.55 7.56 10.88
C LEU A 700 -29.34 8.07 9.45
N ALA A 701 -28.17 8.61 9.13
CA ALA A 701 -27.87 9.13 7.79
C ALA A 701 -27.98 8.04 6.71
N ALA A 702 -27.65 6.79 7.04
CA ALA A 702 -27.89 5.61 6.20
C ALA A 702 -29.37 5.37 5.88
N ASP A 703 -30.28 5.63 6.83
CA ASP A 703 -31.73 5.48 6.66
C ASP A 703 -32.33 6.56 5.73
N ASN A 704 -31.53 7.57 5.35
CA ASN A 704 -31.95 8.74 4.58
C ASN A 704 -31.41 8.77 3.14
N ILE A 705 -30.76 7.69 2.68
CA ILE A 705 -30.30 7.53 1.30
C ILE A 705 -31.44 7.03 0.41
N TYR A 706 -31.81 7.77 -0.64
CA TYR A 706 -32.69 7.25 -1.70
C TYR A 706 -31.95 6.45 -2.76
N GLN A 707 -30.80 6.98 -3.20
CA GLN A 707 -30.01 6.44 -4.30
C GLN A 707 -28.52 6.76 -4.06
N VAL A 708 -27.64 5.90 -4.57
CA VAL A 708 -26.19 6.18 -4.67
C VAL A 708 -25.66 5.88 -6.05
N ARG A 709 -24.60 6.60 -6.43
CA ARG A 709 -23.78 6.31 -7.61
C ARG A 709 -22.44 5.75 -7.13
N VAL A 710 -22.04 4.61 -7.68
CA VAL A 710 -20.96 3.78 -7.16
C VAL A 710 -20.07 3.33 -8.29
N VAL A 711 -18.75 3.33 -8.08
CA VAL A 711 -17.78 2.75 -8.99
C VAL A 711 -17.27 1.42 -8.41
N THR A 712 -17.51 0.31 -9.10
CA THR A 712 -17.07 -1.04 -8.68
C THR A 712 -15.57 -1.24 -8.93
N THR A 713 -14.92 -2.24 -8.31
CA THR A 713 -13.48 -2.49 -8.54
C THR A 713 -13.15 -2.93 -9.97
N GLN A 714 -14.14 -3.42 -10.72
CA GLN A 714 -14.05 -3.70 -12.15
C GLN A 714 -14.11 -2.43 -13.03
N GLY A 715 -14.35 -1.25 -12.44
CA GLY A 715 -14.47 0.03 -13.14
C GLY A 715 -15.86 0.31 -13.73
N HIS A 716 -16.91 -0.39 -13.28
CA HIS A 716 -18.27 -0.08 -13.71
C HIS A 716 -18.87 1.04 -12.86
N ILE A 717 -19.40 2.08 -13.51
CA ILE A 717 -20.18 3.15 -12.85
C ILE A 717 -21.64 2.69 -12.81
N VAL A 718 -22.16 2.41 -11.62
CA VAL A 718 -23.51 1.88 -11.41
C VAL A 718 -24.34 2.79 -10.51
N THR A 719 -25.65 2.78 -10.72
CA THR A 719 -26.63 3.39 -9.82
C THR A 719 -27.26 2.30 -8.97
N ALA A 720 -27.34 2.52 -7.66
CA ALA A 720 -28.06 1.65 -6.74
C ALA A 720 -29.20 2.43 -6.06
N ASP A 721 -30.42 1.93 -6.25
CA ASP A 721 -31.68 2.48 -5.74
C ASP A 721 -32.65 1.33 -5.41
N THR A 722 -33.94 1.65 -5.18
CA THR A 722 -35.00 0.68 -4.88
C THR A 722 -35.44 -0.19 -6.07
N THR A 723 -34.93 0.06 -7.28
CA THR A 723 -35.30 -0.62 -8.54
C THR A 723 -34.12 -1.32 -9.23
N GLN A 724 -32.88 -0.88 -8.98
CA GLN A 724 -31.65 -1.46 -9.57
C GLN A 724 -30.53 -1.55 -8.51
N ASN A 725 -29.72 -2.62 -8.59
CA ASN A 725 -28.62 -2.89 -7.64
C ASN A 725 -29.04 -2.77 -6.15
N GLN A 726 -30.24 -3.25 -5.84
CA GLN A 726 -30.88 -3.14 -4.51
C GLN A 726 -30.02 -3.74 -3.38
N ASP A 727 -29.24 -4.77 -3.69
CA ASP A 727 -28.31 -5.43 -2.76
C ASP A 727 -27.11 -4.53 -2.42
N LEU A 728 -26.60 -3.78 -3.40
CA LEU A 728 -25.57 -2.77 -3.19
C LEU A 728 -26.08 -1.55 -2.41
N LEU A 729 -27.30 -1.06 -2.69
CA LEU A 729 -27.92 0.00 -1.89
C LEU A 729 -28.09 -0.46 -0.43
N TRP A 730 -28.63 -1.68 -0.24
CA TRP A 730 -28.82 -2.25 1.09
C TRP A 730 -27.50 -2.34 1.86
N ALA A 731 -26.41 -2.82 1.23
CA ALA A 731 -25.09 -2.89 1.85
C ALA A 731 -24.49 -1.50 2.16
N ILE A 732 -24.68 -0.51 1.28
CA ILE A 732 -24.20 0.87 1.48
C ILE A 732 -24.96 1.59 2.61
N ARG A 733 -26.23 1.25 2.85
CA ARG A 733 -27.03 1.74 3.98
C ARG A 733 -26.64 1.03 5.30
N GLY A 734 -25.38 1.14 5.73
CA GLY A 734 -24.91 0.74 7.06
C GLY A 734 -23.92 -0.45 7.13
N GLY A 735 -23.56 -1.07 6.01
CA GLY A 735 -22.61 -2.20 5.95
C GLY A 735 -21.12 -1.81 5.96
N GLY A 736 -20.78 -0.55 6.23
CA GLY A 736 -19.41 -0.06 6.34
C GLY A 736 -18.80 0.40 5.01
N ALA A 737 -17.95 1.42 5.08
CA ALA A 737 -17.38 2.09 3.91
C ALA A 737 -16.16 1.37 3.32
N GLY A 738 -15.92 1.57 2.02
CA GLY A 738 -14.70 1.09 1.36
C GLY A 738 -14.65 -0.44 1.23
N GLN A 739 -15.80 -1.06 0.95
CA GLN A 739 -15.94 -2.53 0.87
C GLN A 739 -16.67 -3.03 -0.38
N TYR A 740 -17.64 -2.26 -0.90
CA TYR A 740 -18.55 -2.68 -1.99
C TYR A 740 -18.36 -1.88 -3.28
N GLY A 741 -17.34 -1.00 -3.32
CA GLY A 741 -17.12 -0.01 -4.37
C GLY A 741 -16.88 1.39 -3.80
N ILE A 742 -16.65 2.36 -4.69
CA ILE A 742 -16.40 3.76 -4.35
C ILE A 742 -17.69 4.55 -4.56
N VAL A 743 -18.35 4.98 -3.49
CA VAL A 743 -19.52 5.86 -3.61
C VAL A 743 -19.05 7.26 -4.02
N THR A 744 -19.57 7.76 -5.14
CA THR A 744 -19.22 9.07 -5.71
C THR A 744 -20.27 10.13 -5.45
N GLU A 745 -21.54 9.72 -5.25
CA GLU A 745 -22.68 10.60 -5.05
C GLU A 745 -23.80 9.90 -4.26
N TYR A 746 -24.46 10.68 -3.41
CA TYR A 746 -25.63 10.29 -2.64
C TYR A 746 -26.82 11.17 -3.05
N VAL A 747 -28.01 10.59 -3.15
CA VAL A 747 -29.27 11.31 -3.11
C VAL A 747 -29.83 11.16 -1.70
N LEU A 748 -29.72 12.23 -0.91
CA LEU A 748 -30.11 12.25 0.51
C LEU A 748 -31.45 12.95 0.68
N LYS A 749 -32.35 12.35 1.47
CA LYS A 749 -33.59 13.02 1.88
C LYS A 749 -33.30 14.28 2.67
N ALA A 750 -34.03 15.36 2.36
CA ALA A 750 -33.93 16.64 3.04
C ALA A 750 -35.28 17.04 3.66
N TYR A 751 -35.21 17.67 4.82
CA TYR A 751 -36.35 18.03 5.67
C TYR A 751 -36.40 19.54 5.90
N PRO A 752 -37.57 20.16 6.15
CA PRO A 752 -37.64 21.55 6.57
C PRO A 752 -36.76 21.82 7.79
N ALA A 753 -35.98 22.91 7.77
CA ALA A 753 -35.04 23.23 8.84
C ALA A 753 -35.79 23.59 10.14
N PRO A 754 -35.59 22.87 11.26
CA PRO A 754 -36.31 23.14 12.50
C PRO A 754 -35.72 24.35 13.25
N SER A 755 -36.51 24.91 14.18
CA SER A 755 -35.96 25.68 15.30
C SER A 755 -35.42 24.72 16.36
N VAL A 756 -34.42 25.15 17.14
CA VAL A 756 -33.77 24.31 18.15
C VAL A 756 -33.76 25.00 19.51
N ILE A 757 -34.16 24.28 20.54
CA ILE A 757 -33.93 24.65 21.94
C ILE A 757 -32.78 23.80 22.46
N GLU A 758 -31.75 24.42 23.01
CA GLU A 758 -30.66 23.75 23.72
C GLU A 758 -30.77 24.04 25.21
N THR A 759 -30.65 23.02 26.06
CA THR A 759 -30.65 23.14 27.52
C THR A 759 -29.82 22.01 28.11
N GLY A 760 -29.54 22.04 29.42
CA GLY A 760 -28.79 20.95 30.04
C GLY A 760 -28.65 21.11 31.55
N PHE A 761 -27.81 20.25 32.14
CA PHE A 761 -27.33 20.40 33.50
C PHE A 761 -26.00 19.67 33.70
N ALA A 762 -25.26 20.09 34.72
CA ALA A 762 -24.08 19.38 35.22
C ALA A 762 -24.37 18.75 36.59
N ILE A 763 -23.81 17.56 36.84
CA ILE A 763 -23.81 16.88 38.14
C ILE A 763 -22.35 16.69 38.56
N SER A 764 -22.00 16.98 39.81
CA SER A 764 -20.66 16.75 40.37
C SER A 764 -20.72 16.41 41.86
N PRO A 765 -19.70 15.79 42.45
CA PRO A 765 -19.66 15.58 43.89
C PRO A 765 -19.51 16.93 44.60
N ARG A 766 -20.06 17.06 45.80
CA ARG A 766 -19.86 18.22 46.68
C ARG A 766 -19.01 17.81 47.87
N GLY A 767 -17.73 18.20 47.83
CA GLY A 767 -16.72 17.78 48.80
C GLY A 767 -16.10 16.41 48.49
N ASN A 768 -15.07 16.07 49.25
CA ASN A 768 -14.18 14.93 48.97
C ASN A 768 -14.48 13.73 49.88
N THR A 769 -15.74 13.30 49.95
CA THR A 769 -16.18 12.19 50.82
C THR A 769 -16.70 11.01 50.00
N SER A 770 -16.57 9.80 50.52
CA SER A 770 -17.11 8.59 49.87
C SER A 770 -18.62 8.68 49.64
N ALA A 771 -19.36 9.38 50.52
CA ALA A 771 -20.80 9.63 50.34
C ALA A 771 -21.09 10.52 49.13
N ALA A 772 -20.32 11.61 48.94
CA ALA A 772 -20.41 12.47 47.76
C ALA A 772 -20.06 11.71 46.48
N TYR A 773 -19.03 10.86 46.52
CA TYR A 773 -18.63 10.06 45.36
C TYR A 773 -19.71 9.02 44.98
N GLU A 774 -20.25 8.26 45.94
CA GLU A 774 -21.34 7.31 45.69
C GLU A 774 -22.64 8.00 45.24
N ALA A 775 -22.95 9.21 45.74
CA ALA A 775 -24.08 10.00 45.28
C ALA A 775 -24.01 10.30 43.77
N THR A 776 -22.81 10.58 43.23
CA THR A 776 -22.65 10.80 41.77
C THR A 776 -22.90 9.55 40.93
N TRP A 777 -22.52 8.36 41.42
CA TRP A 777 -22.82 7.09 40.76
C TRP A 777 -24.32 6.75 40.80
N ASN A 778 -24.98 7.02 41.92
CA ASN A 778 -26.42 6.89 42.08
C ASN A 778 -27.16 7.82 41.11
N ALA A 779 -26.79 9.10 41.08
CA ALA A 779 -27.31 10.11 40.16
C ALA A 779 -27.14 9.71 38.68
N PHE A 780 -25.95 9.20 38.31
CA PHE A 780 -25.69 8.72 36.95
C PHE A 780 -26.59 7.54 36.57
N SER A 781 -26.78 6.60 37.50
CA SER A 781 -27.62 5.43 37.26
C SER A 781 -29.09 5.81 37.05
N GLU A 782 -29.64 6.76 37.81
CA GLU A 782 -31.02 7.22 37.60
C GLU A 782 -31.13 8.05 36.32
N LEU A 783 -30.17 8.95 36.04
CA LEU A 783 -30.15 9.70 34.78
C LEU A 783 -30.19 8.78 33.56
N LEU A 784 -29.31 7.77 33.51
CA LEU A 784 -29.23 6.84 32.38
C LEU A 784 -30.54 6.07 32.16
N ARG A 785 -31.26 5.74 33.24
CA ARG A 785 -32.55 5.06 33.20
C ARG A 785 -33.67 5.94 32.65
N LEU A 786 -33.59 7.26 32.83
CA LEU A 786 -34.55 8.25 32.35
C LEU A 786 -34.32 8.65 30.88
N LEU A 787 -33.08 8.54 30.37
CA LEU A 787 -32.77 9.00 29.01
C LEU A 787 -33.70 8.42 27.92
N PRO A 788 -34.07 7.12 27.91
CA PRO A 788 -35.01 6.60 26.92
C PRO A 788 -36.38 7.28 26.94
N ASP A 789 -36.95 7.56 28.12
CA ASP A 789 -38.25 8.24 28.26
C ASP A 789 -38.16 9.71 27.82
N LEU A 790 -37.05 10.38 28.13
CA LEU A 790 -36.77 11.75 27.67
C LEU A 790 -36.61 11.83 26.14
N MET A 791 -36.04 10.79 25.53
CA MET A 791 -35.93 10.68 24.07
C MET A 791 -37.28 10.45 23.41
N ASP A 792 -38.14 9.60 23.98
CA ASP A 792 -39.53 9.43 23.52
C ASP A 792 -40.35 10.72 23.68
N ALA A 793 -40.06 11.53 24.71
CA ALA A 793 -40.61 12.88 24.89
C ALA A 793 -40.04 13.95 23.92
N GLY A 794 -39.15 13.55 23.01
CA GLY A 794 -38.61 14.39 21.93
C GLY A 794 -37.31 15.14 22.27
N LEU A 795 -36.52 14.68 23.24
CA LEU A 795 -35.17 15.21 23.47
C LEU A 795 -34.11 14.39 22.72
N ALA A 796 -33.24 15.08 21.98
CA ALA A 796 -31.95 14.57 21.53
C ALA A 796 -30.84 15.12 22.46
N GLY A 797 -29.59 14.74 22.25
CA GLY A 797 -28.47 15.31 23.02
C GLY A 797 -27.26 14.40 23.16
N ALA A 798 -26.42 14.73 24.14
CA ALA A 798 -25.30 13.91 24.59
C ALA A 798 -24.96 14.20 26.06
N ALA A 799 -24.48 13.19 26.77
CA ALA A 799 -23.80 13.34 28.04
C ALA A 799 -22.29 13.08 27.89
N VAL A 800 -21.48 13.86 28.60
CA VAL A 800 -20.07 13.56 28.84
C VAL A 800 -19.89 13.25 30.32
N VAL A 801 -19.28 12.12 30.63
CA VAL A 801 -18.99 11.69 32.00
C VAL A 801 -17.49 11.52 32.17
N GLN A 802 -16.94 12.13 33.22
CA GLN A 802 -15.50 12.10 33.52
C GLN A 802 -15.28 11.87 35.01
N GLY A 803 -14.23 11.13 35.37
CA GLY A 803 -13.86 10.88 36.77
C GLY A 803 -13.37 9.45 36.98
N ASN A 804 -13.43 8.95 38.22
CA ASN A 804 -13.01 7.59 38.54
C ASN A 804 -13.74 7.06 39.79
N HIS A 805 -13.50 5.79 40.14
CA HIS A 805 -14.17 5.15 41.28
C HIS A 805 -13.68 5.67 42.65
N LYS A 806 -12.51 6.32 42.74
CA LYS A 806 -11.91 6.86 43.97
C LYS A 806 -12.42 8.27 44.32
N ALA A 807 -12.77 9.07 43.32
CA ALA A 807 -13.10 10.50 43.43
C ALA A 807 -14.51 10.86 42.92
N GLY A 808 -15.34 9.86 42.60
CA GLY A 808 -16.64 10.07 41.97
C GLY A 808 -16.53 10.55 40.53
N ILE A 809 -17.66 11.01 39.99
CA ILE A 809 -17.77 11.45 38.60
C ILE A 809 -18.47 12.80 38.45
N SER A 810 -18.04 13.54 37.44
CA SER A 810 -18.75 14.71 36.92
C SER A 810 -19.46 14.34 35.61
N ILE A 811 -20.69 14.79 35.47
CA ILE A 811 -21.58 14.52 34.34
C ILE A 811 -22.00 15.87 33.75
N SER A 812 -21.85 16.05 32.45
CA SER A 812 -22.38 17.20 31.70
C SER A 812 -23.40 16.68 30.69
N GLN A 813 -24.68 16.89 30.96
CA GLN A 813 -25.79 16.48 30.09
C GLN A 813 -26.30 17.67 29.27
N GLY A 814 -26.13 17.61 27.96
CA GLY A 814 -26.77 18.52 27.00
C GLY A 814 -27.99 17.89 26.35
N PHE A 815 -29.04 18.66 26.15
CA PHE A 815 -30.27 18.29 25.46
C PHE A 815 -30.60 19.28 24.34
N TYR A 816 -31.13 18.75 23.24
CA TYR A 816 -31.67 19.50 22.11
C TYR A 816 -33.12 19.09 21.89
N ALA A 817 -33.99 20.05 21.57
CA ALA A 817 -35.36 19.79 21.14
C ALA A 817 -35.68 20.55 19.85
N PHE A 818 -36.22 19.85 18.87
CA PHE A 818 -36.56 20.40 17.56
C PHE A 818 -38.04 20.82 17.51
N ASN A 819 -38.31 22.04 17.04
CA ASN A 819 -39.67 22.61 16.92
C ASN A 819 -40.50 22.58 18.23
N LYS A 820 -39.85 22.55 19.40
CA LYS A 820 -40.48 22.50 20.73
C LYS A 820 -40.38 23.86 21.42
N SER A 821 -41.31 24.17 22.32
CA SER A 821 -41.25 25.43 23.08
C SER A 821 -40.13 25.39 24.14
N GLN A 822 -39.59 26.56 24.47
CA GLN A 822 -38.55 26.68 25.51
C GLN A 822 -39.04 26.12 26.86
N THR A 823 -40.26 26.46 27.27
CA THR A 823 -40.89 25.98 28.50
C THR A 823 -41.04 24.46 28.52
N ALA A 824 -41.59 23.86 27.45
CA ALA A 824 -41.77 22.40 27.40
C ALA A 824 -40.45 21.62 27.35
N THR A 825 -39.37 22.25 26.89
CA THR A 825 -38.02 21.66 26.89
C THR A 825 -37.36 21.79 28.26
N LYS A 826 -37.46 22.97 28.89
CA LYS A 826 -37.01 23.21 30.27
C LYS A 826 -37.70 22.28 31.27
N ASN A 827 -39.02 22.10 31.16
CA ASN A 827 -39.77 21.25 32.08
C ASN A 827 -39.30 19.78 32.02
N LEU A 828 -38.98 19.24 30.84
CA LEU A 828 -38.44 17.88 30.71
C LEU A 828 -37.04 17.75 31.32
N ALA A 829 -36.17 18.75 31.12
CA ALA A 829 -34.86 18.78 31.76
C ALA A 829 -34.96 18.93 33.29
N GLN A 830 -35.91 19.74 33.78
CA GLN A 830 -36.17 19.92 35.21
C GLN A 830 -36.72 18.63 35.85
N MET A 831 -37.63 17.92 35.18
CA MET A 831 -38.10 16.59 35.64
C MET A 831 -36.94 15.61 35.85
N ALA A 832 -35.92 15.64 34.99
CA ALA A 832 -34.73 14.80 35.16
C ALA A 832 -33.89 15.23 36.38
N ILE A 833 -33.72 16.55 36.60
CA ILE A 833 -33.04 17.11 37.78
C ILE A 833 -33.79 16.74 39.08
N ASP A 834 -35.09 16.98 39.13
CA ASP A 834 -35.95 16.70 40.28
C ASP A 834 -35.93 15.20 40.63
N ARG A 835 -35.93 14.34 39.60
CA ARG A 835 -35.88 12.90 39.76
C ARG A 835 -34.53 12.41 40.25
N VAL A 836 -33.42 12.97 39.76
CA VAL A 836 -32.07 12.70 40.27
C VAL A 836 -31.97 13.12 41.74
N HIS A 837 -32.42 14.33 42.10
CA HIS A 837 -32.41 14.80 43.50
C HIS A 837 -33.24 13.91 44.43
N ALA A 838 -34.47 13.58 44.04
CA ALA A 838 -35.34 12.68 44.81
C ALA A 838 -34.70 11.30 44.99
N PHE A 839 -34.04 10.79 43.94
CA PHE A 839 -33.34 9.51 44.00
C PHE A 839 -32.12 9.54 44.95
N THR A 840 -31.35 10.64 44.96
CA THR A 840 -30.19 10.80 45.87
C THR A 840 -30.56 11.41 47.23
N GLY A 841 -31.82 11.32 47.66
CA GLY A 841 -32.27 11.74 49.00
C GLY A 841 -32.30 13.26 49.23
N ASN A 842 -32.30 14.07 48.17
CA ASN A 842 -32.27 15.55 48.20
C ASN A 842 -31.09 16.18 48.97
N ASP A 843 -30.02 15.42 49.25
CA ASP A 843 -28.87 15.93 50.01
C ASP A 843 -27.94 16.80 49.15
N SER A 844 -28.23 18.10 49.15
CA SER A 844 -27.41 19.13 48.49
C SER A 844 -26.05 19.38 49.15
N SER A 845 -25.73 18.73 50.28
CA SER A 845 -24.40 18.82 50.91
C SER A 845 -23.38 17.88 50.26
N ILE A 846 -23.83 16.76 49.68
CA ILE A 846 -22.99 15.73 49.04
C ILE A 846 -23.04 15.73 47.51
N LEU A 847 -24.12 16.26 46.90
CA LEU A 847 -24.29 16.32 45.45
C LEU A 847 -24.55 17.76 44.98
N SER A 848 -23.86 18.16 43.91
CA SER A 848 -24.13 19.39 43.17
C SER A 848 -24.85 19.05 41.87
N VAL A 849 -25.97 19.73 41.59
CA VAL A 849 -26.67 19.69 40.30
C VAL A 849 -26.93 21.12 39.87
N VAL A 850 -26.44 21.50 38.68
CA VAL A 850 -26.47 22.89 38.18
C VAL A 850 -27.10 22.91 36.81
N ALA A 851 -28.29 23.50 36.69
CA ALA A 851 -28.96 23.70 35.41
C ALA A 851 -28.16 24.66 34.51
N SER A 852 -28.04 24.31 33.23
CA SER A 852 -27.39 25.14 32.21
C SER A 852 -28.36 26.18 31.66
N ASN A 853 -27.82 27.31 31.18
CA ASN A 853 -28.60 28.31 30.46
C ASN A 853 -29.26 27.70 29.21
N THR A 854 -30.55 27.96 29.01
CA THR A 854 -31.29 27.49 27.83
C THR A 854 -31.14 28.45 26.66
N THR A 855 -30.54 28.00 25.57
CA THR A 855 -30.37 28.77 24.33
C THR A 855 -31.51 28.48 23.36
N VAL A 856 -32.00 29.52 22.66
CA VAL A 856 -33.01 29.40 21.61
C VAL A 856 -32.36 29.74 20.28
N TYR A 857 -32.34 28.78 19.36
CA TYR A 857 -31.88 28.97 17.98
C TYR A 857 -33.10 29.03 17.05
N PRO A 858 -33.44 30.20 16.47
CA PRO A 858 -34.56 30.33 15.55
C PRO A 858 -34.41 29.49 14.26
N THR A 859 -33.19 29.07 13.94
CA THR A 859 -32.89 28.20 12.80
C THR A 859 -31.83 27.17 13.17
N TYR A 860 -31.93 25.96 12.60
CA TYR A 860 -30.91 24.91 12.73
C TYR A 860 -29.49 25.38 12.32
N LYS A 861 -29.38 26.39 11.44
CA LYS A 861 -28.08 26.96 11.05
C LYS A 861 -27.31 27.47 12.27
N GLY A 862 -27.92 28.32 13.10
CA GLY A 862 -27.25 28.91 14.26
C GLY A 862 -26.85 27.87 15.31
N PHE A 863 -27.67 26.82 15.45
CA PHE A 863 -27.37 25.66 16.29
C PHE A 863 -26.17 24.87 15.76
N PHE A 864 -26.15 24.54 14.46
CA PHE A 864 -25.06 23.78 13.85
C PHE A 864 -23.74 24.56 13.83
N GLU A 865 -23.80 25.89 13.65
CA GLU A 865 -22.65 26.79 13.80
C GLU A 865 -22.16 26.83 15.27
N ALA A 866 -23.06 26.84 16.26
CA ALA A 866 -22.69 26.80 17.68
C ALA A 866 -22.03 25.47 18.08
N LEU A 867 -22.57 24.32 17.66
CA LEU A 867 -21.95 23.00 17.85
C LEU A 867 -20.51 22.92 17.32
N ASN A 868 -20.19 23.71 16.30
CA ASN A 868 -18.90 23.70 15.60
C ASN A 868 -18.02 24.93 15.91
N ALA A 869 -18.45 25.81 16.82
CA ALA A 869 -17.75 27.06 17.12
C ALA A 869 -16.34 26.88 17.68
N GLY A 870 -16.10 25.78 18.41
CA GLY A 870 -14.76 25.42 18.91
C GLY A 870 -13.81 24.84 17.86
N GLY A 871 -14.32 24.46 16.68
CA GLY A 871 -13.58 23.80 15.60
C GLY A 871 -13.18 22.35 15.89
N SER A 872 -13.03 21.54 14.84
CA SER A 872 -12.54 20.16 14.95
C SER A 872 -11.01 20.15 15.12
N ASN A 873 -10.57 20.34 16.36
CA ASN A 873 -9.19 20.63 16.76
C ASN A 873 -8.55 19.50 17.59
N GLN A 874 -8.92 18.24 17.32
CA GLN A 874 -8.44 17.04 18.04
C GLN A 874 -7.71 16.03 17.13
N ALA A 875 -7.34 16.42 15.90
CA ALA A 875 -6.51 15.57 15.05
C ALA A 875 -5.10 15.41 15.65
N GLY A 876 -4.44 14.30 15.33
CA GLY A 876 -3.14 13.91 15.88
C GLY A 876 -3.18 13.30 17.28
N ALA A 877 -4.28 13.44 18.04
CA ALA A 877 -4.42 12.85 19.36
C ALA A 877 -4.55 11.31 19.30
N TYR A 878 -3.91 10.61 20.23
CA TYR A 878 -4.00 9.16 20.32
C TYR A 878 -5.27 8.76 21.08
N SER A 879 -6.06 7.88 20.47
CA SER A 879 -7.28 7.37 21.09
C SER A 879 -7.66 6.01 20.50
N MET A 880 -8.20 5.13 21.35
CA MET A 880 -8.87 3.90 20.95
C MET A 880 -10.18 3.80 21.75
N PRO A 881 -11.33 4.19 21.18
CA PRO A 881 -12.61 4.03 21.84
C PRO A 881 -13.03 2.56 21.86
N SER A 882 -13.85 2.20 22.85
CA SER A 882 -14.72 1.01 22.79
C SER A 882 -16.16 1.48 22.98
N SER A 883 -17.10 0.95 22.21
CA SER A 883 -18.50 1.40 22.26
C SER A 883 -19.50 0.25 22.29
N ARG A 884 -20.71 0.58 22.72
CA ARG A 884 -21.84 -0.36 22.81
C ARG A 884 -23.15 0.42 22.68
N LEU A 885 -24.09 -0.17 21.96
CA LEU A 885 -25.44 0.34 21.79
C LEU A 885 -26.31 -0.16 22.95
N LEU A 886 -27.00 0.74 23.64
CA LEU A 886 -27.83 0.42 24.81
C LEU A 886 -29.30 0.83 24.56
N GLY A 887 -30.22 -0.08 24.82
CA GLY A 887 -31.65 0.15 24.84
C GLY A 887 -32.21 0.19 26.27
N ARG A 888 -33.52 -0.02 26.40
CA ARG A 888 -34.23 -0.06 27.69
C ARG A 888 -33.83 -1.25 28.56
N ARG A 889 -33.56 -2.40 27.94
CA ARG A 889 -33.04 -3.62 28.59
C ARG A 889 -31.75 -3.37 29.37
N GLU A 890 -30.84 -2.63 28.75
CA GLU A 890 -29.52 -2.34 29.29
C GLU A 890 -29.53 -1.16 30.28
N THR A 891 -30.63 -0.39 30.36
CA THR A 891 -30.74 0.85 31.14
C THR A 891 -31.86 0.81 32.18
N SER A 892 -33.12 1.02 31.77
CA SER A 892 -34.29 1.12 32.65
C SER A 892 -34.79 -0.22 33.21
N GLU A 893 -34.58 -1.33 32.51
CA GLU A 893 -35.12 -2.65 32.88
C GLU A 893 -34.13 -3.50 33.70
N ILE A 894 -32.83 -3.18 33.67
CA ILE A 894 -31.83 -3.82 34.53
C ILE A 894 -31.92 -3.30 35.98
N SER A 895 -31.56 -4.13 36.97
CA SER A 895 -31.50 -3.71 38.36
C SER A 895 -30.39 -2.66 38.59
N GLN A 896 -30.71 -1.63 39.36
CA GLN A 896 -29.82 -0.47 39.56
C GLN A 896 -28.46 -0.84 40.17
N LYS A 897 -28.42 -1.82 41.09
CA LYS A 897 -27.17 -2.33 41.66
C LYS A 897 -26.23 -2.92 40.58
N ARG A 898 -26.78 -3.64 39.59
CA ARG A 898 -25.99 -4.13 38.44
C ARG A 898 -25.57 -2.99 37.54
N LEU A 899 -26.49 -2.05 37.24
CA LEU A 899 -26.18 -0.88 36.42
C LEU A 899 -25.01 -0.07 36.99
N ILE A 900 -25.05 0.30 38.27
CA ILE A 900 -23.95 1.03 38.95
C ILE A 900 -22.62 0.27 38.85
N SER A 901 -22.64 -1.06 39.02
CA SER A 901 -21.44 -1.89 38.87
C SER A 901 -20.84 -1.82 37.46
N TYR A 902 -21.68 -1.89 36.42
CA TYR A 902 -21.23 -1.75 35.03
C TYR A 902 -20.76 -0.32 34.72
N LEU A 903 -21.43 0.72 35.23
CA LEU A 903 -21.02 2.11 35.06
C LEU A 903 -19.64 2.40 35.68
N LYS A 904 -19.36 1.86 36.88
CA LYS A 904 -18.03 1.96 37.50
C LYS A 904 -16.96 1.29 36.63
N ARG A 905 -17.20 0.08 36.12
CA ARG A 905 -16.29 -0.67 35.24
C ARG A 905 -16.04 0.01 33.89
N MET A 906 -17.06 0.66 33.33
CA MET A 906 -16.99 1.42 32.07
C MET A 906 -16.04 2.62 32.18
N LEU A 907 -16.04 3.29 33.34
CA LEU A 907 -15.19 4.44 33.64
C LEU A 907 -13.86 4.08 34.33
N THR A 908 -13.60 2.79 34.61
CA THR A 908 -12.30 2.35 35.11
C THR A 908 -11.22 2.51 34.04
N ASN A 909 -10.20 3.31 34.33
CA ASN A 909 -8.94 3.33 33.59
C ASN A 909 -8.03 2.19 34.08
N PRO A 910 -7.30 1.47 33.20
CA PRO A 910 -6.28 0.51 33.63
C PRO A 910 -5.14 1.13 34.44
N ASP A 911 -4.85 2.42 34.24
CA ASP A 911 -3.98 3.21 35.12
C ASP A 911 -4.72 3.48 36.45
N PRO A 912 -4.19 3.06 37.62
CA PRO A 912 -4.82 3.27 38.92
C PRO A 912 -5.06 4.74 39.30
N GLU A 913 -4.27 5.67 38.75
CA GLU A 913 -4.40 7.12 38.96
C GLU A 913 -5.10 7.82 37.78
N GLY A 914 -5.32 7.09 36.68
CA GLY A 914 -6.01 7.59 35.50
C GLY A 914 -7.50 7.88 35.76
N SER A 915 -8.00 8.97 35.17
CA SER A 915 -9.44 9.19 35.04
C SER A 915 -9.99 8.45 33.80
N GLY A 916 -11.26 8.07 33.87
CA GLY A 916 -12.03 7.61 32.73
C GLY A 916 -12.82 8.75 32.10
N MET A 917 -13.16 8.58 30.82
CA MET A 917 -14.08 9.45 30.09
C MET A 917 -15.03 8.61 29.26
N VAL A 918 -16.31 8.93 29.33
CA VAL A 918 -17.38 8.30 28.56
C VAL A 918 -18.23 9.38 27.89
N VAL A 919 -18.62 9.13 26.65
CA VAL A 919 -19.58 9.95 25.90
C VAL A 919 -20.80 9.09 25.60
N ILE A 920 -21.98 9.59 25.94
CA ILE A 920 -23.27 8.92 25.74
C ILE A 920 -24.11 9.78 24.82
N GLY A 921 -24.25 9.36 23.58
CA GLY A 921 -25.04 10.05 22.58
C GLY A 921 -26.49 9.57 22.54
N LEU A 922 -27.44 10.49 22.49
CA LEU A 922 -28.88 10.22 22.43
C LEU A 922 -29.35 10.25 20.96
N GLN A 923 -28.70 9.44 20.10
CA GLN A 923 -29.00 9.41 18.65
C GLN A 923 -29.85 8.21 18.20
N GLY A 924 -30.15 7.27 19.11
CA GLY A 924 -31.11 6.18 18.89
C GLY A 924 -32.57 6.64 19.04
N GLY A 925 -33.43 5.76 19.53
CA GLY A 925 -34.81 6.06 19.91
C GLY A 925 -35.78 6.10 18.73
N PRO A 926 -36.80 6.98 18.75
CA PRO A 926 -37.91 6.97 17.80
C PRO A 926 -37.50 7.02 16.32
N GLY A 927 -36.50 7.81 15.95
CA GLY A 927 -36.06 7.96 14.55
C GLY A 927 -35.57 6.64 13.93
N PRO A 928 -34.51 6.00 14.47
CA PRO A 928 -34.03 4.74 13.94
C PRO A 928 -35.02 3.59 14.14
N ALA A 929 -35.80 3.59 15.23
CA ALA A 929 -36.83 2.57 15.46
C ALA A 929 -37.96 2.61 14.42
N ASN A 930 -38.44 3.80 14.06
CA ASN A 930 -39.59 4.00 13.15
C ASN A 930 -39.19 4.13 11.66
N THR A 931 -37.92 3.90 11.31
CA THR A 931 -37.46 3.94 9.91
C THR A 931 -38.27 2.95 9.05
N PRO A 932 -38.95 3.39 7.97
CA PRO A 932 -39.75 2.52 7.11
C PRO A 932 -38.93 1.39 6.49
N ARG A 933 -39.48 0.17 6.38
CA ARG A 933 -38.76 -1.02 5.86
C ARG A 933 -38.10 -0.80 4.48
N SER A 934 -38.69 0.03 3.60
CA SER A 934 -38.11 0.39 2.29
C SER A 934 -36.85 1.27 2.37
N MET A 935 -36.66 1.99 3.48
CA MET A 935 -35.49 2.83 3.76
C MET A 935 -34.43 2.11 4.59
N GLN A 936 -34.76 0.98 5.22
CA GLN A 936 -33.81 0.19 5.99
C GLN A 936 -32.72 -0.43 5.08
N GLY A 937 -31.52 -0.59 5.66
CA GLY A 937 -30.35 -1.16 5.01
C GLY A 937 -29.70 -2.30 5.80
N ALA A 938 -28.40 -2.48 5.60
CA ALA A 938 -27.55 -3.43 6.32
C ALA A 938 -27.02 -2.90 7.67
N LEU A 939 -27.51 -1.75 8.12
CA LEU A 939 -27.31 -1.23 9.47
C LEU A 939 -27.54 -2.33 10.53
N LEU A 940 -26.62 -2.46 11.50
CA LEU A 940 -26.72 -3.41 12.61
C LEU A 940 -28.13 -3.36 13.25
N PRO A 941 -28.89 -4.48 13.32
CA PRO A 941 -30.29 -4.48 13.76
C PRO A 941 -30.54 -3.87 15.15
N ALA A 942 -29.56 -3.96 16.06
CA ALA A 942 -29.64 -3.41 17.41
C ALA A 942 -30.02 -1.91 17.43
N TRP A 943 -29.65 -1.14 16.41
CA TRP A 943 -30.03 0.27 16.27
C TRP A 943 -31.54 0.52 16.30
N ARG A 944 -32.37 -0.48 15.93
CA ARG A 944 -33.84 -0.36 15.94
C ARG A 944 -34.46 -0.42 17.34
N SER A 945 -33.71 -0.86 18.35
CA SER A 945 -34.10 -0.87 19.78
C SER A 945 -33.14 -0.08 20.68
N THR A 946 -32.11 0.53 20.10
CA THR A 946 -31.11 1.34 20.80
C THR A 946 -31.65 2.74 21.07
N TYR A 947 -31.36 3.27 22.25
CA TYR A 947 -31.53 4.70 22.56
C TYR A 947 -30.18 5.40 22.63
N LEU A 948 -29.22 4.78 23.33
CA LEU A 948 -27.93 5.39 23.65
C LEU A 948 -26.79 4.75 22.87
N HIS A 949 -26.01 5.57 22.18
CA HIS A 949 -24.70 5.18 21.67
C HIS A 949 -23.64 5.56 22.71
N THR A 950 -23.12 4.56 23.43
CA THR A 950 -22.19 4.76 24.55
C THR A 950 -20.76 4.44 24.12
N MET A 951 -19.86 5.40 24.26
CA MET A 951 -18.43 5.31 23.92
C MET A 951 -17.57 5.51 25.18
N SER A 952 -16.68 4.57 25.47
CA SER A 952 -15.64 4.68 26.50
C SER A 952 -14.31 5.06 25.87
N TYR A 953 -13.76 6.18 26.33
CA TYR A 953 -12.40 6.68 26.06
C TYR A 953 -11.45 6.46 27.25
N SER A 954 -11.85 5.65 28.24
CA SER A 954 -11.16 5.40 29.50
C SER A 954 -9.88 4.54 29.40
N LEU A 955 -9.16 4.54 28.27
CA LEU A 955 -7.89 3.83 28.11
C LEU A 955 -6.77 4.83 27.84
N THR A 956 -5.79 4.87 28.74
CA THR A 956 -4.50 5.52 28.48
C THR A 956 -3.65 4.62 27.57
N LEU A 957 -3.27 5.11 26.39
CA LEU A 957 -2.39 4.39 25.47
C LEU A 957 -0.92 4.62 25.85
N ASP A 958 -0.13 3.55 25.82
CA ASP A 958 1.30 3.61 26.11
C ASP A 958 2.07 4.22 24.93
N THR A 959 2.52 5.46 25.10
CA THR A 959 3.26 6.22 24.08
C THR A 959 4.78 6.01 24.13
N THR A 960 5.27 5.11 24.98
CA THR A 960 6.72 4.76 25.03
C THR A 960 7.08 3.67 24.02
N LEU A 961 6.08 2.89 23.58
CA LEU A 961 6.20 1.80 22.62
C LEU A 961 6.18 2.29 21.16
N THR A 962 6.50 1.40 20.21
CA THR A 962 6.26 1.69 18.79
C THR A 962 4.75 1.77 18.49
N PRO A 963 4.32 2.44 17.42
CA PRO A 963 2.88 2.64 17.14
C PRO A 963 2.10 1.33 16.99
N ALA A 964 2.71 0.30 16.39
CA ALA A 964 2.13 -1.03 16.26
C ALA A 964 1.99 -1.73 17.63
N GLU A 965 2.99 -1.63 18.50
CA GLU A 965 2.95 -2.16 19.87
C GLU A 965 1.94 -1.40 20.76
N THR A 966 1.86 -0.07 20.65
CA THR A 966 0.84 0.76 21.32
C THR A 966 -0.57 0.30 20.96
N LEU A 967 -0.85 0.12 19.66
CA LEU A 967 -2.15 -0.36 19.18
C LEU A 967 -2.41 -1.81 19.61
N ALA A 968 -1.42 -2.70 19.54
CA ALA A 968 -1.56 -4.09 19.95
C ALA A 968 -1.77 -4.24 21.47
N LYS A 969 -1.10 -3.42 22.30
CA LYS A 969 -1.32 -3.36 23.75
C LYS A 969 -2.70 -2.79 24.06
N GLY A 970 -3.06 -1.65 23.47
CA GLY A 970 -4.37 -1.03 23.67
C GLY A 970 -5.53 -1.94 23.24
N ALA A 971 -5.35 -2.70 22.16
CA ALA A 971 -6.30 -3.73 21.73
C ALA A 971 -6.50 -4.82 22.80
N ARG A 972 -5.41 -5.35 23.39
CA ARG A 972 -5.51 -6.31 24.50
C ARG A 972 -6.21 -5.69 25.71
N ASP A 973 -5.79 -4.50 26.13
CA ASP A 973 -6.34 -3.81 27.30
C ASP A 973 -7.85 -3.50 27.15
N LEU A 974 -8.32 -3.11 25.94
CA LEU A 974 -9.75 -2.96 25.65
C LEU A 974 -10.49 -4.30 25.62
N ASN A 975 -9.92 -5.31 24.96
CA ASN A 975 -10.54 -6.63 24.85
C ASN A 975 -10.68 -7.32 26.21
N ASP A 976 -9.67 -7.18 27.08
CA ASP A 976 -9.66 -7.77 28.42
C ASP A 976 -10.48 -7.00 29.46
N SER A 977 -10.82 -5.73 29.21
CA SER A 977 -11.63 -4.91 30.13
C SER A 977 -12.99 -4.49 29.59
N LYS A 978 -13.02 -3.69 28.51
CA LYS A 978 -14.24 -3.05 27.98
C LYS A 978 -15.09 -4.02 27.16
N GLU A 979 -14.49 -4.84 26.28
CA GLU A 979 -15.30 -5.79 25.50
C GLU A 979 -15.90 -6.91 26.37
N LYS A 980 -15.17 -7.41 27.38
CA LYS A 980 -15.75 -8.35 28.38
C LYS A 980 -16.90 -7.72 29.17
N LEU A 981 -16.74 -6.47 29.63
CA LEU A 981 -17.83 -5.70 30.26
C LEU A 981 -19.07 -5.64 29.36
N TRP A 982 -18.88 -5.36 28.06
CA TRP A 982 -20.00 -5.29 27.13
C TRP A 982 -20.66 -6.64 26.86
N GLN A 983 -19.88 -7.72 26.78
CA GLN A 983 -20.42 -9.08 26.66
C GLN A 983 -21.26 -9.49 27.88
N GLU A 984 -20.97 -8.96 29.07
CA GLU A 984 -21.79 -9.18 30.28
C GLU A 984 -23.02 -8.28 30.39
N TRP A 985 -22.90 -7.00 30.00
CA TRP A 985 -23.95 -5.99 30.18
C TRP A 985 -24.95 -5.99 29.02
N ALA A 986 -24.46 -6.05 27.78
CA ALA A 986 -25.25 -5.90 26.55
C ALA A 986 -24.86 -6.95 25.48
N PRO A 987 -24.98 -8.26 25.77
CA PRO A 987 -24.55 -9.34 24.87
C PRO A 987 -25.27 -9.35 23.53
N ASP A 988 -26.51 -8.88 23.46
CA ASP A 988 -27.40 -9.03 22.29
C ASP A 988 -27.47 -7.78 21.40
N THR A 989 -26.71 -6.73 21.72
CA THR A 989 -26.68 -5.49 20.93
C THR A 989 -25.51 -5.48 19.93
N GLY A 990 -24.45 -4.72 20.21
CA GLY A 990 -23.29 -4.51 19.35
C GLY A 990 -22.77 -3.08 19.43
N ALA A 991 -21.84 -2.73 18.56
CA ALA A 991 -21.06 -1.49 18.62
C ALA A 991 -21.14 -0.72 17.29
N TYR A 992 -21.00 0.60 17.35
CA TYR A 992 -21.01 1.42 16.14
C TYR A 992 -19.64 1.39 15.46
N MET A 993 -19.55 0.70 14.32
CA MET A 993 -18.29 0.39 13.62
C MET A 993 -17.39 1.59 13.25
N ASN A 994 -17.88 2.84 13.33
CA ASN A 994 -17.09 4.04 13.05
C ASN A 994 -16.42 4.63 14.30
N GLU A 995 -16.88 4.26 15.50
CA GLU A 995 -16.45 4.80 16.79
C GLU A 995 -16.39 3.66 17.82
N ALA A 996 -15.72 2.56 17.45
CA ALA A 996 -15.57 1.35 18.25
C ALA A 996 -14.13 0.84 18.21
N ASN A 997 -13.85 -0.16 19.03
CA ASN A 997 -12.56 -0.85 19.09
C ASN A 997 -12.30 -1.59 17.77
N PRO A 998 -11.31 -1.16 16.95
CA PRO A 998 -11.06 -1.77 15.64
C PRO A 998 -10.31 -3.11 15.71
N TYR A 999 -10.03 -3.60 16.92
CA TYR A 999 -9.43 -4.91 17.18
C TYR A 999 -10.34 -5.80 18.04
N ASN A 1000 -11.65 -5.51 18.05
CA ASN A 1000 -12.65 -6.35 18.70
C ASN A 1000 -12.69 -7.74 18.04
N PRO A 1001 -12.38 -8.85 18.75
CA PRO A 1001 -12.40 -10.20 18.16
C PRO A 1001 -13.80 -10.66 17.72
N SER A 1002 -14.85 -10.06 18.29
CA SER A 1002 -16.26 -10.29 17.95
C SER A 1002 -16.83 -9.30 16.92
N PHE A 1003 -16.00 -8.52 16.22
CA PHE A 1003 -16.46 -7.47 15.29
C PHE A 1003 -17.51 -7.95 14.26
N LYS A 1004 -17.43 -9.21 13.80
CA LYS A 1004 -18.42 -9.80 12.88
C LYS A 1004 -19.85 -9.76 13.45
N LYS A 1005 -19.99 -10.11 14.74
CA LYS A 1005 -21.24 -9.99 15.50
C LYS A 1005 -21.51 -8.52 15.83
N ASP A 1006 -20.54 -7.84 16.44
CA ASP A 1006 -20.80 -6.54 17.06
C ASP A 1006 -21.02 -5.40 16.06
N PHE A 1007 -20.46 -5.46 14.84
CA PHE A 1007 -20.61 -4.39 13.83
C PHE A 1007 -21.68 -4.72 12.77
N TYR A 1008 -21.93 -6.00 12.50
CA TYR A 1008 -22.76 -6.44 11.37
C TYR A 1008 -23.87 -7.43 11.77
N GLY A 1009 -23.73 -8.13 12.90
CA GLY A 1009 -24.70 -9.08 13.43
C GLY A 1009 -25.12 -10.15 12.41
N VAL A 1010 -26.41 -10.43 12.36
CA VAL A 1010 -27.02 -11.42 11.45
C VAL A 1010 -26.85 -11.09 9.96
N PHE A 1011 -26.41 -9.88 9.61
CA PHE A 1011 -26.22 -9.45 8.22
C PHE A 1011 -24.83 -9.78 7.65
N TYR A 1012 -23.86 -10.22 8.46
CA TYR A 1012 -22.48 -10.45 8.03
C TYR A 1012 -22.35 -11.32 6.78
N SER A 1013 -22.97 -12.51 6.76
CA SER A 1013 -22.86 -13.44 5.63
C SER A 1013 -23.50 -12.90 4.35
N ARG A 1014 -24.59 -12.12 4.45
CA ARG A 1014 -25.20 -11.47 3.29
C ARG A 1014 -24.34 -10.32 2.77
N LEU A 1015 -23.75 -9.53 3.67
CA LEU A 1015 -22.78 -8.50 3.29
C LEU A 1015 -21.53 -9.09 2.63
N LEU A 1016 -21.06 -10.26 3.08
CA LEU A 1016 -19.93 -10.96 2.47
C LEU A 1016 -20.24 -11.35 1.02
N ALA A 1017 -21.40 -11.94 0.75
CA ALA A 1017 -21.84 -12.25 -0.61
C ALA A 1017 -21.96 -11.00 -1.50
N VAL A 1018 -22.43 -9.86 -0.97
CA VAL A 1018 -22.44 -8.58 -1.71
C VAL A 1018 -21.02 -8.08 -1.97
N LYS A 1019 -20.09 -8.22 -1.01
CA LYS A 1019 -18.68 -7.87 -1.19
C LYS A 1019 -18.03 -8.73 -2.27
N GLU A 1020 -18.21 -10.04 -2.25
CA GLU A 1020 -17.67 -10.96 -3.26
C GLU A 1020 -18.21 -10.65 -4.67
N LYS A 1021 -19.46 -10.22 -4.78
CA LYS A 1021 -20.07 -9.78 -6.05
C LYS A 1021 -19.47 -8.49 -6.62
N TYR A 1022 -19.24 -7.47 -5.77
CA TYR A 1022 -18.83 -6.12 -6.23
C TYR A 1022 -17.33 -5.82 -6.08
N ASP A 1023 -16.60 -6.63 -5.30
CA ASP A 1023 -15.13 -6.69 -5.23
C ASP A 1023 -14.61 -8.15 -5.22
N PRO A 1024 -14.73 -8.87 -6.35
CA PRO A 1024 -14.26 -10.26 -6.44
C PRO A 1024 -12.74 -10.40 -6.29
N THR A 1025 -11.98 -9.33 -6.49
CA THR A 1025 -10.52 -9.29 -6.29
C THR A 1025 -10.10 -9.04 -4.85
N GLN A 1026 -11.06 -8.72 -3.95
CA GLN A 1026 -10.79 -8.33 -2.56
C GLN A 1026 -9.77 -7.18 -2.43
N SER A 1027 -9.76 -6.27 -3.42
CA SER A 1027 -8.85 -5.11 -3.47
C SER A 1027 -9.24 -4.01 -2.47
N LEU A 1028 -10.49 -4.00 -2.00
CA LEU A 1028 -11.05 -3.13 -0.99
C LEU A 1028 -10.98 -3.80 0.40
N TRP A 1029 -9.86 -3.58 1.08
CA TRP A 1029 -9.65 -4.05 2.45
C TRP A 1029 -9.64 -2.88 3.44
N VAL A 1030 -10.39 -3.07 4.53
CA VAL A 1030 -10.41 -2.20 5.72
C VAL A 1030 -10.33 -3.05 6.98
N LEU A 1031 -9.71 -2.52 8.03
CA LEU A 1031 -9.61 -3.19 9.33
C LEU A 1031 -11.01 -3.39 9.95
N SER A 1032 -11.26 -4.60 10.48
CA SER A 1032 -12.57 -5.10 10.94
C SER A 1032 -13.71 -4.90 9.92
N GLY A 1033 -13.37 -4.96 8.63
CA GLY A 1033 -14.30 -5.02 7.52
C GLY A 1033 -14.92 -6.41 7.33
N VAL A 1034 -15.95 -6.46 6.51
CA VAL A 1034 -16.52 -7.71 5.99
C VAL A 1034 -15.45 -8.44 5.17
N GLY A 1035 -15.19 -9.70 5.53
CA GLY A 1035 -14.14 -10.54 4.98
C GLY A 1035 -12.71 -10.13 5.38
N SER A 1036 -12.51 -9.13 6.25
CA SER A 1036 -11.15 -8.69 6.61
C SER A 1036 -10.39 -9.72 7.46
N ASP A 1037 -11.10 -10.63 8.13
CA ASP A 1037 -10.57 -11.69 8.97
C ASP A 1037 -9.90 -12.83 8.20
N ALA A 1038 -10.08 -12.88 6.87
CA ALA A 1038 -9.31 -13.72 5.96
C ALA A 1038 -7.91 -13.15 5.65
N TRP A 1039 -7.51 -12.04 6.28
CA TRP A 1039 -6.26 -11.33 5.97
C TRP A 1039 -5.51 -10.92 7.25
N ASP A 1040 -4.18 -10.97 7.19
CA ASP A 1040 -3.27 -10.41 8.19
C ASP A 1040 -2.70 -9.08 7.70
N TYR A 1041 -2.72 -8.07 8.56
CA TYR A 1041 -2.16 -6.75 8.29
C TYR A 1041 -1.07 -6.41 9.32
N SER A 1042 0.12 -6.08 8.82
CA SER A 1042 1.24 -5.56 9.61
C SER A 1042 1.39 -4.05 9.37
N LEU A 1043 1.28 -3.27 10.44
CA LEU A 1043 1.45 -1.81 10.38
C LEU A 1043 2.91 -1.41 10.09
N ASP A 1044 3.89 -2.15 10.62
CA ASP A 1044 5.32 -1.85 10.47
C ASP A 1044 5.83 -2.08 9.06
N THR A 1045 5.53 -3.26 8.50
CA THR A 1045 5.92 -3.59 7.12
C THR A 1045 4.97 -3.01 6.08
N GLY A 1046 3.78 -2.57 6.52
CA GLY A 1046 2.68 -2.18 5.65
C GLY A 1046 2.02 -3.34 4.90
N LYS A 1047 2.48 -4.57 5.10
CA LYS A 1047 2.03 -5.74 4.35
C LYS A 1047 0.61 -6.12 4.77
N LEU A 1048 -0.23 -6.28 3.75
CA LEU A 1048 -1.50 -6.99 3.84
C LEU A 1048 -1.29 -8.36 3.18
N CYS A 1049 -1.54 -9.45 3.90
CA CYS A 1049 -1.37 -10.85 3.52
C CYS A 1049 -2.71 -11.59 3.65
N ARG A 1050 -2.99 -12.61 2.83
CA ARG A 1050 -4.16 -13.48 3.03
C ARG A 1050 -3.78 -14.63 3.96
N ARG A 1051 -4.65 -14.98 4.91
CA ARG A 1051 -4.51 -16.16 5.78
C ARG A 1051 -4.66 -17.43 4.95
N ILE A 1052 -3.83 -18.42 5.24
CA ILE A 1052 -3.79 -19.75 4.62
C ILE A 1052 -4.49 -20.73 5.56
#